data_AF-A0A0U1M8E3-F1
#
_entry.id   AF-A0A0U1M8E3-F1
#
_cell.length_a   1.000
_cell.length_b   1.000
_cell.length_c   1.000
_cell.angle_alpha   90.00
_cell.angle_beta   90.00
_cell.angle_gamma   90.00
#
_symmetry.space_group_name_H-M   'P 1'
#
loop_
_entity.id
_entity.type
_entity.pdbx_description
1 polymer ?
#
loop_
_entity_poly.entity_id
_entity_poly.type
_entity_poly.pdbx_seq_one_letter_code
_entity_poly.pdbx_strand_id
1 'polypeptide(L)'
;MYSKSAILKGTVTDSVQSKVKQFLDLVESDPQIASNLVKSLHFFSLDNVTWLVFGDRGTTKALMGNSSDRQILSDIDEPTARRYSWFQVHLPRYTRWVMSCCSHLRSVIDVFGLLPGKTPLSYSGLQDFALATFNIHRQDKTLVPASESSLMMRLMHAQNGDSGEASLSNMEVAAECADNLDAGLKTTSDTLMFALWVLSLPKHRQYQERLIAEVRDAESAFTDTASILSLLPVDVCDKLPFLDAIIKETLRLYAPIPASQPRTSSRDTTIDGFHIPADTVVSCQAFSLHRNAEVFPNPNIFDPDRWLASDAETAEMKRWWWPFSSGARMCLRMHFALAEIKTLLAAIYQTYSTTLSPEFETLSPTATSRFELVYDESFPIDQFEPKFRNRIGLVCQQCQLEPRFKFRPVRHVYQQIDNIQARFDLVWDDQQVWVGVSQPVTFVSETDDSTHEPPESEDKYQEPELSYPSPNDSQPAAPNAIESIPTDILLDNTPSPGPVDVSTLSMREAFLIRSYIQKIAAVADICDSQSHFSTEVPRRALEEPMLLKALLALAARHDAILTNRSDCEASAFHGECLELLIPALNQPQENYDENLLITVVVLRFYEELERITDRKCHLLGSNRLLNLMSRSASSGGLAEAVSWQFLRQAIYSSIVQSEPMQLDMRNYERSSVFHRDDDAAHANSIIFLCACIIQQCCNAPGYVIDRKSWQRLADYVEEWYRNKPRTWQPLRYEAPDLSADRPFPELWIMSPPAVVGLQYYHASKIFLTLSDAPSLQMSDYEMSRARLVAEKNIASHVVTAIGLSLSNENVQNSYFIASHLLQRFGYCLRQPAEQQGALQFLSRVEANLGWRTSWIGQELENQWMELAAFSSNGD
;
A
#
# COMPACT_ATOMS: atom_id res chain seq x y z
N MET A 1 3.36 -11.89 -12.71
CA MET A 1 4.32 -12.84 -12.11
C MET A 1 3.87 -13.27 -10.72
N TYR A 2 3.61 -12.36 -9.78
CA TYR A 2 3.28 -12.74 -8.39
C TYR A 2 1.79 -12.90 -8.06
N SER A 3 0.87 -12.77 -9.03
CA SER A 3 -0.56 -12.98 -8.79
C SER A 3 -0.86 -14.45 -8.49
N LYS A 4 -1.85 -14.73 -7.64
CA LYS A 4 -2.27 -16.10 -7.30
C LYS A 4 -2.56 -16.94 -8.56
N SER A 5 -3.23 -16.35 -9.55
CA SER A 5 -3.56 -16.99 -10.82
C SER A 5 -2.33 -17.38 -11.65
N ALA A 6 -1.25 -16.60 -11.58
CA ALA A 6 0.01 -16.90 -12.27
C ALA A 6 0.83 -17.97 -11.54
N ILE A 7 0.76 -18.01 -10.20
CA ILE A 7 1.47 -19.01 -9.39
C ILE A 7 0.82 -20.39 -9.48
N LEU A 8 -0.51 -20.48 -9.49
CA LEU A 8 -1.25 -21.74 -9.45
C LEU A 8 -1.44 -22.40 -10.84
N LYS A 9 -0.66 -22.02 -11.86
CA LYS A 9 -0.76 -22.59 -13.22
C LYS A 9 0.61 -22.71 -13.89
N GLY A 10 0.72 -23.67 -14.81
CA GLY A 10 1.82 -23.77 -15.78
C GLY A 10 3.16 -24.15 -15.15
N THR A 11 4.24 -23.54 -15.64
CA THR A 11 5.62 -23.91 -15.28
C THR A 11 5.95 -23.72 -13.79
N VAL A 12 5.23 -22.82 -13.10
CA VAL A 12 5.43 -22.58 -11.67
C VAL A 12 4.98 -23.77 -10.84
N THR A 13 3.81 -24.34 -11.13
CA THR A 13 3.31 -25.51 -10.41
C THR A 13 4.18 -26.72 -10.66
N ASP A 14 4.66 -26.90 -11.89
CA ASP A 14 5.56 -28.00 -12.27
C ASP A 14 6.89 -27.91 -11.51
N SER A 15 7.45 -26.70 -11.40
CA SER A 15 8.70 -26.46 -10.65
C SER A 15 8.53 -26.75 -9.16
N VAL A 16 7.48 -26.21 -8.53
CA VAL A 16 7.20 -26.45 -7.10
C VAL A 16 7.03 -27.95 -6.83
N GLN A 17 6.26 -28.68 -7.65
CA GLN A 17 6.10 -30.13 -7.50
C GLN A 17 7.41 -30.89 -7.71
N SER A 18 8.23 -30.49 -8.69
CA SER A 18 9.55 -31.07 -8.91
C SER A 18 10.47 -30.91 -7.71
N LYS A 19 10.49 -29.71 -7.09
CA LYS A 19 11.29 -29.43 -5.89
C LYS A 19 10.76 -30.15 -4.66
N VAL A 20 9.44 -30.31 -4.53
CA VAL A 20 8.83 -31.14 -3.47
C VAL A 20 9.25 -32.60 -3.63
N LYS A 21 9.21 -33.16 -4.85
CA LYS A 21 9.69 -34.53 -5.10
C LYS A 21 11.16 -34.68 -4.73
N GLN A 22 12.01 -33.73 -5.14
CA GLN A 22 13.44 -33.72 -4.81
C GLN A 22 13.69 -33.66 -3.30
N PHE A 23 12.85 -32.95 -2.54
CA PHE A 23 12.91 -32.95 -1.08
C PHE A 23 12.56 -34.32 -0.50
N LEU A 24 11.50 -34.98 -0.98
CA LEU A 24 11.16 -36.34 -0.54
C LEU A 24 12.27 -37.34 -0.91
N ASP A 25 12.89 -37.19 -2.09
CA ASP A 25 14.04 -38.02 -2.49
C ASP A 25 15.24 -37.79 -1.56
N LEU A 26 15.45 -36.56 -1.08
CA LEU A 26 16.46 -36.26 -0.07
C LEU A 26 16.15 -36.95 1.27
N VAL A 27 14.88 -36.98 1.68
CA VAL A 27 14.43 -37.69 2.90
C VAL A 27 14.77 -39.18 2.83
N GLU A 28 14.55 -39.82 1.68
CA GLU A 28 14.83 -41.24 1.48
C GLU A 28 16.33 -41.55 1.30
N SER A 29 17.05 -40.70 0.56
CA SER A 29 18.45 -40.96 0.20
C SER A 29 19.45 -40.58 1.28
N ASP A 30 19.19 -39.53 2.05
CA ASP A 30 20.04 -39.07 3.15
C ASP A 30 19.21 -38.61 4.37
N PRO A 31 18.72 -39.57 5.17
CA PRO A 31 17.90 -39.27 6.35
C PRO A 31 18.61 -38.40 7.38
N GLN A 32 19.95 -38.43 7.43
CA GLN A 32 20.73 -37.61 8.38
C GLN A 32 20.69 -36.13 8.00
N ILE A 33 20.84 -35.82 6.71
CA ILE A 33 20.70 -34.44 6.24
C ILE A 33 19.23 -34.01 6.31
N ALA A 34 18.30 -34.89 5.92
CA ALA A 34 16.88 -34.57 5.92
C ALA A 34 16.31 -34.27 7.31
N SER A 35 16.72 -35.05 8.33
CA SER A 35 16.34 -34.83 9.73
C SER A 35 16.88 -33.52 10.32
N ASN A 36 17.91 -32.92 9.73
CA ASN A 36 18.29 -31.54 10.01
C ASN A 36 17.38 -30.57 9.24
N LEU A 37 16.18 -30.33 9.78
CA LEU A 37 15.14 -29.50 9.14
C LEU A 37 15.64 -28.10 8.75
N VAL A 38 16.48 -27.47 9.57
CA VAL A 38 17.04 -26.14 9.26
C VAL A 38 17.79 -26.17 7.93
N LYS A 39 18.67 -27.15 7.73
CA LYS A 39 19.47 -27.26 6.50
C LYS A 39 18.65 -27.74 5.32
N SER A 40 17.87 -28.80 5.50
CA SER A 40 17.10 -29.40 4.39
C SER A 40 16.03 -28.44 3.86
N LEU A 41 15.35 -27.69 4.74
CA LEU A 41 14.36 -26.69 4.33
C LEU A 41 15.02 -25.45 3.69
N HIS A 42 16.22 -25.05 4.12
CA HIS A 42 16.98 -24.02 3.40
C HIS A 42 17.35 -24.48 1.98
N PHE A 43 17.74 -25.74 1.78
CA PHE A 43 17.98 -26.26 0.42
C PHE A 43 16.72 -26.21 -0.43
N PHE A 44 15.56 -26.57 0.15
CA PHE A 44 14.27 -26.49 -0.53
C PHE A 44 13.93 -25.06 -0.94
N SER A 45 14.02 -24.10 -0.02
CA SER A 45 13.71 -22.71 -0.31
C SER A 45 14.72 -22.08 -1.27
N LEU A 46 16.02 -22.42 -1.18
CA LEU A 46 17.07 -21.94 -2.09
C LEU A 46 16.80 -22.36 -3.54
N ASP A 47 16.50 -23.65 -3.74
CA ASP A 47 16.24 -24.21 -5.05
C ASP A 47 15.00 -23.58 -5.69
N ASN A 48 13.91 -23.37 -4.94
CA ASN A 48 12.71 -22.72 -5.46
C ASN A 48 12.92 -21.22 -5.75
N VAL A 49 13.57 -20.47 -4.85
CA VAL A 49 13.76 -19.03 -5.05
C VAL A 49 14.73 -18.74 -6.19
N THR A 50 15.78 -19.52 -6.34
CA THR A 50 16.73 -19.36 -7.45
C THR A 50 16.08 -19.69 -8.80
N TRP A 51 15.19 -20.69 -8.84
CA TRP A 51 14.35 -20.93 -10.01
C TRP A 51 13.43 -19.75 -10.33
N LEU A 52 12.75 -19.18 -9.33
CA LEU A 52 11.86 -18.04 -9.53
C LEU A 52 12.62 -16.80 -10.05
N VAL A 53 13.82 -16.55 -9.51
CA VAL A 53 14.61 -15.35 -9.84
C VAL A 53 15.34 -15.51 -11.18
N PHE A 54 15.94 -16.68 -11.44
CA PHE A 54 16.82 -16.89 -12.59
C PHE A 54 16.28 -17.87 -13.65
N GLY A 55 15.23 -18.63 -13.35
CA GLY A 55 14.67 -19.66 -14.23
C GLY A 55 15.49 -20.96 -14.23
N ASP A 56 15.14 -21.88 -15.14
CA ASP A 56 15.73 -23.24 -15.21
C ASP A 56 17.26 -23.26 -15.38
N ARG A 57 17.84 -22.22 -15.96
CA ARG A 57 19.29 -22.15 -16.23
C ARG A 57 20.11 -21.54 -15.09
N GLY A 58 19.46 -20.86 -14.14
CA GLY A 58 20.12 -20.29 -12.96
C GLY A 58 19.61 -20.84 -11.62
N THR A 59 18.71 -21.84 -11.66
CA THR A 59 18.30 -22.56 -10.45
C THR A 59 19.46 -23.33 -9.85
N THR A 60 19.54 -23.31 -8.53
CA THR A 60 20.42 -24.19 -7.75
C THR A 60 19.85 -25.61 -7.70
N LYS A 61 20.73 -26.54 -7.32
CA LYS A 61 20.48 -27.98 -7.15
C LYS A 61 20.97 -28.45 -5.77
N ALA A 62 20.73 -27.66 -4.73
CA ALA A 62 21.13 -27.98 -3.36
C ALA A 62 20.40 -29.23 -2.83
N LEU A 63 19.14 -29.44 -3.22
CA LEU A 63 18.40 -30.66 -2.90
C LEU A 63 19.06 -31.92 -3.49
N MET A 64 19.65 -31.81 -4.68
CA MET A 64 20.32 -32.92 -5.38
C MET A 64 21.78 -33.15 -4.93
N GLY A 65 22.23 -32.54 -3.84
CA GLY A 65 23.57 -32.80 -3.30
C GLY A 65 24.70 -31.96 -3.91
N ASN A 66 24.38 -30.94 -4.72
CA ASN A 66 25.42 -30.07 -5.27
C ASN A 66 26.14 -29.31 -4.14
N SER A 67 27.45 -29.54 -4.01
CA SER A 67 28.25 -28.98 -2.92
C SER A 67 28.51 -27.48 -3.07
N SER A 68 28.68 -26.95 -4.29
CA SER A 68 28.86 -25.51 -4.51
C SER A 68 27.59 -24.74 -4.19
N ASP A 69 26.43 -25.29 -4.54
CA ASP A 69 25.14 -24.65 -4.28
C ASP A 69 24.83 -24.66 -2.78
N ARG A 70 25.15 -25.75 -2.07
CA ARG A 70 25.01 -25.82 -0.60
C ARG A 70 25.97 -24.86 0.11
N GLN A 71 27.14 -24.56 -0.47
CA GLN A 71 28.09 -23.60 0.10
C GLN A 71 27.59 -22.15 0.05
N ILE A 72 26.62 -21.82 -0.81
CA ILE A 72 25.97 -20.50 -0.83
C ILE A 72 25.37 -20.16 0.54
N LEU A 73 24.93 -21.16 1.30
CA LEU A 73 24.29 -21.01 2.60
C LEU A 73 25.28 -21.02 3.77
N SER A 74 26.59 -21.05 3.51
CA SER A 74 27.61 -21.27 4.54
C SER A 74 27.72 -20.15 5.59
N ASP A 75 27.26 -18.95 5.27
CA ASP A 75 27.31 -17.75 6.12
C ASP A 75 25.95 -17.37 6.73
N ILE A 76 24.89 -18.11 6.44
CA ILE A 76 23.52 -17.82 6.93
C ILE A 76 23.40 -18.09 8.43
N ASP A 77 24.09 -19.12 8.92
CA ASP A 77 24.10 -19.49 10.34
C ASP A 77 25.13 -18.68 11.16
N GLU A 78 25.76 -17.65 10.58
CA GLU A 78 26.80 -16.86 11.25
C GLU A 78 26.23 -16.17 12.51
N PRO A 79 26.66 -16.56 13.73
CA PRO A 79 26.04 -16.07 14.97
C PRO A 79 26.19 -14.55 15.17
N THR A 80 27.20 -13.95 14.52
CA THR A 80 27.45 -12.50 14.57
C THR A 80 26.57 -11.69 13.60
N ALA A 81 25.75 -12.33 12.76
CA ALA A 81 24.85 -11.64 11.82
C ALA A 81 23.91 -10.65 12.52
N ARG A 82 23.25 -11.07 13.61
CA ARG A 82 22.33 -10.20 14.39
C ARG A 82 23.05 -9.02 15.01
N ARG A 83 24.27 -9.27 15.49
CA ARG A 83 25.14 -8.22 16.05
C ARG A 83 25.46 -7.21 14.96
N TYR A 84 25.84 -7.69 13.78
CA TYR A 84 26.15 -6.86 12.64
C TYR A 84 24.96 -5.99 12.23
N SER A 85 23.77 -6.58 12.09
CA SER A 85 22.52 -5.87 11.77
C SER A 85 22.19 -4.80 12.82
N TRP A 86 22.34 -5.11 14.12
CA TRP A 86 22.13 -4.15 15.19
C TRP A 86 23.09 -2.96 15.08
N PHE A 87 24.38 -3.22 14.91
CA PHE A 87 25.40 -2.19 14.75
C PHE A 87 25.21 -1.38 13.46
N GLN A 88 24.78 -2.00 12.37
CA GLN A 88 24.48 -1.32 11.11
C GLN A 88 23.30 -0.35 11.26
N VAL A 89 22.28 -0.71 12.03
CA VAL A 89 21.09 0.13 12.27
C VAL A 89 21.40 1.24 13.28
N HIS A 90 21.98 0.91 14.43
CA HIS A 90 22.13 1.86 15.54
C HIS A 90 23.43 2.65 15.50
N LEU A 91 24.49 2.13 14.87
CA LEU A 91 25.82 2.75 14.78
C LEU A 91 26.39 2.70 13.35
N PRO A 92 25.67 3.17 12.32
CA PRO A 92 26.03 2.95 10.91
C PRO A 92 27.42 3.50 10.53
N ARG A 93 27.81 4.65 11.10
CA ARG A 93 29.13 5.26 10.85
C ARG A 93 30.27 4.42 11.44
N TYR A 94 30.08 3.93 12.67
CA TYR A 94 31.04 3.06 13.33
C TYR A 94 31.18 1.74 12.59
N THR A 95 30.07 1.11 12.24
CA THR A 95 30.03 -0.16 11.50
C THR A 95 30.77 -0.05 10.17
N ARG A 96 30.50 0.99 9.38
CA ARG A 96 31.20 1.23 8.10
C ARG A 96 32.71 1.39 8.30
N TRP A 97 33.11 2.15 9.32
CA TRP A 97 34.52 2.35 9.64
C TRP A 97 35.20 1.03 10.05
N VAL A 98 34.65 0.31 11.03
CA VAL A 98 35.26 -0.97 11.50
C VAL A 98 35.33 -1.99 10.38
N MET A 99 34.29 -2.12 9.56
CA MET A 99 34.29 -3.09 8.46
C MET A 99 35.24 -2.71 7.31
N SER A 100 35.55 -1.41 7.16
CA SER A 100 36.57 -0.95 6.20
C SER A 100 38.01 -1.18 6.66
N CYS A 101 38.21 -1.50 7.94
CA CYS A 101 39.53 -1.69 8.52
C CYS A 101 40.18 -3.01 8.10
N CYS A 102 41.51 -3.04 8.07
CA CYS A 102 42.27 -4.26 7.80
C CYS A 102 42.01 -5.33 8.89
N SER A 103 42.31 -6.60 8.57
CA SER A 103 42.05 -7.73 9.47
C SER A 103 42.68 -7.57 10.86
N HIS A 104 43.90 -7.05 10.94
CA HIS A 104 44.61 -6.84 12.20
C HIS A 104 43.87 -5.88 13.14
N LEU A 105 43.38 -4.75 12.62
CA LEU A 105 42.64 -3.79 13.44
C LEU A 105 41.26 -4.33 13.86
N ARG A 106 40.60 -5.10 13.00
CA ARG A 106 39.36 -5.82 13.35
C ARG A 106 39.58 -6.84 14.47
N SER A 107 40.67 -7.61 14.42
CA SER A 107 41.02 -8.55 15.51
C SER A 107 41.27 -7.83 16.83
N VAL A 108 41.91 -6.65 16.82
CA VAL A 108 42.10 -5.85 18.04
C VAL A 108 40.74 -5.35 18.58
N ILE A 109 39.85 -4.89 17.71
CA ILE A 109 38.50 -4.44 18.10
C ILE A 109 37.66 -5.60 18.66
N ASP A 110 37.84 -6.81 18.12
CA ASP A 110 37.16 -8.03 18.59
C ASP A 110 37.63 -8.46 20.00
N VAL A 111 38.90 -8.23 20.35
CA VAL A 111 39.40 -8.47 21.73
C VAL A 111 38.62 -7.66 22.76
N PHE A 112 38.20 -6.43 22.41
CA PHE A 112 37.36 -5.59 23.27
C PHE A 112 35.86 -5.91 23.15
N GLY A 113 35.50 -6.93 22.37
CA GLY A 113 34.13 -7.29 22.11
C GLY A 113 33.34 -6.13 21.50
N LEU A 114 33.94 -5.36 20.58
CA LEU A 114 33.28 -4.25 19.87
C LEU A 114 33.15 -4.50 18.36
N LEU A 115 33.60 -5.66 17.87
CA LEU A 115 33.50 -5.99 16.45
C LEU A 115 32.01 -6.13 16.05
N PRO A 116 31.52 -5.34 15.06
CA PRO A 116 30.13 -5.41 14.63
C PRO A 116 29.72 -6.80 14.12
N GLY A 117 30.58 -7.44 13.33
CA GLY A 117 30.33 -8.77 12.77
C GLY A 117 31.60 -9.40 12.20
N LYS A 118 31.57 -10.73 12.01
CA LYS A 118 32.64 -11.47 11.34
C LYS A 118 32.45 -11.42 9.83
N THR A 119 33.55 -11.64 9.10
CA THR A 119 33.57 -11.77 7.64
C THR A 119 33.79 -13.24 7.27
N PRO A 120 33.06 -13.80 6.27
CA PRO A 120 32.03 -13.15 5.45
C PRO A 120 30.80 -12.71 6.24
N LEU A 121 30.14 -11.65 5.76
CA LEU A 121 28.89 -11.16 6.35
C LEU A 121 27.77 -12.14 6.01
N SER A 122 26.77 -12.25 6.88
CA SER A 122 25.62 -13.10 6.62
C SER A 122 24.93 -12.73 5.30
N TYR A 123 24.51 -13.75 4.55
CA TYR A 123 23.92 -13.64 3.21
C TYR A 123 24.83 -13.13 2.10
N SER A 124 26.13 -12.95 2.36
CA SER A 124 27.08 -12.57 1.30
C SER A 124 27.18 -13.63 0.21
N GLY A 125 27.05 -14.92 0.55
CA GLY A 125 26.99 -16.01 -0.43
C GLY A 125 25.83 -15.86 -1.43
N LEU A 126 24.65 -15.42 -0.99
CA LEU A 126 23.51 -15.15 -1.87
C LEU A 126 23.76 -13.95 -2.78
N GLN A 127 24.34 -12.88 -2.23
CA GLN A 127 24.66 -11.67 -2.99
C GLN A 127 25.71 -11.97 -4.07
N ASP A 128 26.76 -12.70 -3.72
CA ASP A 128 27.81 -13.14 -4.65
C ASP A 128 27.22 -14.06 -5.73
N PHE A 129 26.36 -15.00 -5.35
CA PHE A 129 25.67 -15.87 -6.30
C PHE A 129 24.77 -15.09 -7.28
N ALA A 130 23.99 -14.14 -6.78
CA ALA A 130 23.12 -13.31 -7.61
C ALA A 130 23.92 -12.47 -8.61
N LEU A 131 24.99 -11.82 -8.15
CA LEU A 131 25.86 -11.01 -8.98
C LEU A 131 26.60 -11.86 -10.03
N ALA A 132 27.11 -13.03 -9.64
CA ALA A 132 27.77 -13.95 -10.56
C ALA A 132 26.80 -14.45 -11.64
N THR A 133 25.60 -14.88 -11.25
CA THR A 133 24.58 -15.39 -12.16
C THR A 133 24.11 -14.30 -13.13
N PHE A 134 23.87 -13.08 -12.63
CA PHE A 134 23.57 -11.93 -13.46
C PHE A 134 24.66 -11.64 -14.50
N ASN A 135 25.93 -11.64 -14.08
CA ASN A 135 27.05 -11.39 -14.98
C ASN A 135 27.19 -12.45 -16.08
N ILE A 136 26.95 -13.73 -15.77
CA ILE A 136 26.94 -14.82 -16.76
C ILE A 136 25.86 -14.56 -17.81
N HIS A 137 24.62 -14.29 -17.38
CA HIS A 137 23.50 -14.06 -18.31
C HIS A 137 23.69 -12.79 -19.15
N ARG A 138 24.32 -11.75 -18.59
CA ARG A 138 24.62 -10.51 -19.33
C ARG A 138 25.66 -10.72 -20.44
N GLN A 139 26.64 -11.61 -20.24
CA GLN A 139 27.73 -11.84 -21.19
C GLN A 139 27.32 -12.73 -22.37
N ASP A 140 26.32 -13.59 -22.17
CA ASP A 140 25.88 -14.53 -23.19
C ASP A 140 24.77 -13.94 -24.09
N LYS A 141 25.18 -13.38 -25.23
CA LYS A 141 24.28 -12.83 -26.26
C LYS A 141 23.60 -13.89 -27.13
N THR A 142 23.94 -15.17 -26.98
CA THR A 142 23.29 -16.28 -27.72
C THR A 142 22.01 -16.77 -27.05
N LEU A 143 21.72 -16.26 -25.86
CA LEU A 143 20.49 -16.50 -25.10
C LEU A 143 19.29 -15.78 -25.75
N VAL A 144 18.72 -16.39 -26.80
CA VAL A 144 17.30 -16.18 -27.17
C VAL A 144 16.44 -16.50 -25.92
N PRO A 145 15.40 -15.70 -25.61
CA PRO A 145 14.78 -15.66 -24.28
C PRO A 145 14.13 -17.00 -23.94
N ALA A 146 14.83 -17.84 -23.20
CA ALA A 146 14.27 -19.06 -22.63
C ALA A 146 13.36 -18.66 -21.46
N SER A 147 12.08 -18.52 -21.80
CA SER A 147 10.97 -18.05 -21.00
C SER A 147 11.02 -16.58 -20.59
N GLU A 148 9.95 -15.86 -20.91
CA GLU A 148 9.61 -14.54 -20.37
C GLU A 148 9.28 -14.60 -18.85
N SER A 149 9.69 -15.65 -18.13
CA SER A 149 9.11 -16.02 -16.82
C SER A 149 9.94 -15.62 -15.60
N SER A 150 11.28 -15.57 -15.69
CA SER A 150 12.12 -15.28 -14.52
C SER A 150 12.18 -13.79 -14.19
N LEU A 151 12.36 -13.46 -12.91
CA LEU A 151 12.43 -12.07 -12.46
C LEU A 151 13.58 -11.31 -13.13
N MET A 152 14.77 -11.90 -13.17
CA MET A 152 15.96 -11.27 -13.72
C MET A 152 15.77 -10.89 -15.19
N MET A 153 15.22 -11.79 -16.01
CA MET A 153 14.99 -11.50 -17.43
C MET A 153 14.00 -10.35 -17.60
N ARG A 154 12.94 -10.29 -16.79
CA ARG A 154 11.97 -9.18 -16.81
C ARG A 154 12.61 -7.84 -16.44
N LEU A 155 13.51 -7.83 -15.44
CA LEU A 155 14.27 -6.63 -15.06
C LEU A 155 15.25 -6.20 -16.15
N MET A 156 15.96 -7.15 -16.78
CA MET A 156 16.86 -6.87 -17.91
C MET A 156 16.11 -6.37 -19.16
N HIS A 157 14.90 -6.86 -19.40
CA HIS A 157 14.05 -6.34 -20.49
C HIS A 157 13.57 -4.91 -20.19
N ALA A 158 13.15 -4.63 -18.95
CA ALA A 158 12.76 -3.28 -18.53
C ALA A 158 13.93 -2.29 -18.62
N GLN A 159 15.16 -2.73 -18.30
CA GLN A 159 16.39 -1.96 -18.49
C GLN A 159 16.64 -1.57 -19.96
N ASN A 160 16.34 -2.46 -20.91
CA ASN A 160 16.59 -2.28 -22.35
C ASN A 160 15.41 -1.63 -23.12
N GLY A 161 14.29 -1.32 -22.46
CA GLY A 161 13.12 -0.73 -23.09
C GLY A 161 13.24 0.79 -23.29
N ASP A 162 12.80 1.30 -24.45
CA ASP A 162 12.83 2.72 -24.87
C ASP A 162 11.81 3.62 -24.14
N SER A 163 11.31 3.19 -22.98
CA SER A 163 10.43 3.99 -22.12
C SER A 163 11.29 4.97 -21.33
N GLY A 164 11.18 6.27 -21.61
CA GLY A 164 11.97 7.38 -21.03
C GLY A 164 11.90 7.59 -19.50
N GLU A 165 11.71 6.53 -18.71
CA GLU A 165 12.06 6.46 -17.29
C GLU A 165 13.57 6.17 -17.14
N ALA A 166 14.16 6.50 -15.98
CA ALA A 166 15.55 6.18 -15.71
C ALA A 166 15.78 4.66 -15.82
N SER A 167 16.51 4.22 -16.84
CA SER A 167 16.86 2.82 -17.06
C SER A 167 17.58 2.26 -15.83
N LEU A 168 17.09 1.13 -15.30
CA LEU A 168 17.72 0.43 -14.17
C LEU A 168 19.18 0.16 -14.47
N SER A 169 20.08 0.48 -13.55
CA SER A 169 21.48 0.11 -13.64
C SER A 169 21.67 -1.41 -13.48
N ASN A 170 22.77 -1.93 -14.01
CA ASN A 170 23.14 -3.34 -13.83
C ASN A 170 23.22 -3.74 -12.35
N MET A 171 23.68 -2.81 -11.51
CA MET A 171 23.79 -3.06 -10.07
C MET A 171 22.41 -3.11 -9.40
N GLU A 172 21.45 -2.27 -9.84
CA GLU A 172 20.08 -2.33 -9.34
C GLU A 172 19.41 -3.65 -9.73
N VAL A 173 19.60 -4.14 -10.97
CA VAL A 173 19.06 -5.46 -11.36
C VAL A 173 19.66 -6.58 -10.51
N ALA A 174 20.99 -6.58 -10.31
CA ALA A 174 21.64 -7.59 -9.48
C ALA A 174 21.21 -7.50 -8.00
N ALA A 175 21.04 -6.28 -7.47
CA ALA A 175 20.56 -6.04 -6.11
C ALA A 175 19.13 -6.54 -5.92
N GLU A 176 18.21 -6.23 -6.84
CA GLU A 176 16.83 -6.73 -6.80
C GLU A 176 16.77 -8.28 -6.85
N CYS A 177 17.65 -8.92 -7.64
CA CYS A 177 17.79 -10.37 -7.61
C CYS A 177 18.25 -10.87 -6.23
N ALA A 178 19.29 -10.27 -5.64
CA ALA A 178 19.80 -10.65 -4.33
C ALA A 178 18.76 -10.48 -3.22
N ASP A 179 18.03 -9.36 -3.22
CA ASP A 179 16.95 -9.07 -2.26
C ASP A 179 15.83 -10.11 -2.34
N ASN A 180 15.48 -10.56 -3.55
CA ASN A 180 14.46 -11.60 -3.73
C ASN A 180 14.93 -12.99 -3.28
N LEU A 181 16.23 -13.29 -3.41
CA LEU A 181 16.83 -14.53 -2.87
C LEU A 181 16.75 -14.55 -1.34
N ASP A 182 17.21 -13.48 -0.69
CA ASP A 182 17.20 -13.36 0.77
C ASP A 182 15.76 -13.44 1.32
N ALA A 183 14.86 -12.63 0.76
CA ALA A 183 13.49 -12.48 1.26
C ALA A 183 12.67 -13.77 1.28
N GLY A 184 12.91 -14.72 0.37
CA GLY A 184 12.16 -15.99 0.36
C GLY A 184 12.99 -17.25 0.52
N LEU A 185 14.20 -17.12 1.06
CA LEU A 185 14.96 -18.26 1.56
C LEU A 185 14.53 -18.60 2.99
N LYS A 186 14.83 -17.70 3.94
CA LYS A 186 14.68 -17.98 5.38
C LYS A 186 13.22 -17.97 5.84
N THR A 187 12.39 -17.09 5.27
CA THR A 187 10.98 -16.94 5.69
C THR A 187 10.14 -18.19 5.42
N THR A 188 10.26 -18.77 4.23
CA THR A 188 9.57 -20.00 3.83
C THR A 188 10.05 -21.21 4.65
N SER A 189 11.37 -21.37 4.78
CA SER A 189 11.97 -22.46 5.54
C SER A 189 11.65 -22.41 7.03
N ASP A 190 11.68 -21.23 7.66
CA ASP A 190 11.26 -21.04 9.05
C ASP A 190 9.79 -21.42 9.25
N THR A 191 8.90 -20.99 8.34
CA THR A 191 7.47 -21.32 8.43
C THR A 191 7.24 -22.83 8.38
N LEU A 192 7.91 -23.51 7.44
CA LEU A 192 7.87 -24.97 7.32
C LEU A 192 8.42 -25.65 8.57
N MET A 193 9.53 -25.15 9.12
CA MET A 193 10.13 -25.66 10.36
C MET A 193 9.15 -25.56 11.53
N PHE A 194 8.52 -24.40 11.73
CA PHE A 194 7.54 -24.22 12.80
C PHE A 194 6.30 -25.09 12.62
N ALA A 195 5.78 -25.21 11.39
CA ALA A 195 4.64 -26.08 11.09
C ALA A 195 4.97 -27.56 11.37
N LEU A 196 6.14 -28.04 10.95
CA LEU A 196 6.58 -29.40 11.21
C LEU A 196 6.83 -29.64 12.71
N TRP A 197 7.50 -28.72 13.39
CA TRP A 197 7.75 -28.82 14.83
C TRP A 197 6.45 -28.86 15.63
N VAL A 198 5.54 -27.91 15.39
CA VAL A 198 4.30 -27.80 16.18
C VAL A 198 3.40 -29.02 15.96
N LEU A 199 3.35 -29.58 14.75
CA LEU A 199 2.63 -30.81 14.44
C LEU A 199 3.29 -32.07 15.01
N SER A 200 4.61 -32.05 15.23
CA SER A 200 5.37 -33.17 15.79
C SER A 200 5.27 -33.25 17.33
N LEU A 201 4.72 -32.22 17.98
CA LEU A 201 4.55 -32.22 19.44
C LEU A 201 3.51 -33.27 19.87
N PRO A 202 3.76 -34.06 20.94
CA PRO A 202 2.84 -35.09 21.40
C PRO A 202 1.41 -34.58 21.65
N LYS A 203 1.27 -33.38 22.21
CA LYS A 203 -0.02 -32.73 22.48
C LYS A 203 -0.82 -32.36 21.23
N HIS A 204 -0.17 -32.30 20.05
CA HIS A 204 -0.79 -31.90 18.79
C HIS A 204 -0.93 -33.07 17.81
N ARG A 205 -0.69 -34.32 18.25
CA ARG A 205 -0.85 -35.53 17.41
C ARG A 205 -2.21 -35.59 16.73
N GLN A 206 -3.28 -35.18 17.42
CA GLN A 206 -4.64 -35.11 16.86
C GLN A 206 -4.74 -34.22 15.63
N TYR A 207 -4.00 -33.10 15.58
CA TYR A 207 -3.97 -32.21 14.43
C TYR A 207 -3.17 -32.84 13.27
N GLN A 208 -2.07 -33.52 13.57
CA GLN A 208 -1.30 -34.25 12.57
C GLN A 208 -2.14 -35.37 11.92
N GLU A 209 -2.82 -36.18 12.72
CA GLU A 209 -3.69 -37.27 12.24
C GLU A 209 -4.84 -36.74 11.36
N ARG A 210 -5.44 -35.61 11.75
CA ARG A 210 -6.51 -34.99 10.96
C ARG A 210 -6.00 -34.40 9.65
N LEU A 211 -4.81 -33.82 9.63
CA LEU A 211 -4.18 -33.35 8.39
C LEU A 211 -3.86 -34.51 7.45
N ILE A 212 -3.34 -35.62 7.98
CA ILE A 212 -3.10 -36.85 7.20
C ILE A 212 -4.41 -37.37 6.61
N ALA A 213 -5.50 -37.38 7.39
CA ALA A 213 -6.82 -37.80 6.90
C ALA A 213 -7.31 -36.89 5.75
N GLU A 214 -7.25 -35.57 5.91
CA GLU A 214 -7.63 -34.62 4.86
C GLU A 214 -6.84 -34.82 3.56
N VAL A 215 -5.52 -35.02 3.66
CA VAL A 215 -4.64 -35.25 2.50
C VAL A 215 -4.99 -36.57 1.80
N ARG A 216 -5.24 -37.65 2.55
CA ARG A 216 -5.64 -38.95 2.00
C ARG A 216 -7.01 -38.91 1.34
N ASP A 217 -7.96 -38.19 1.93
CA ASP A 217 -9.28 -37.99 1.34
C ASP A 217 -9.17 -37.26 0.00
N ALA A 218 -8.36 -36.19 -0.05
CA ALA A 218 -8.08 -35.46 -1.29
C ALA A 218 -7.39 -36.32 -2.36
N GLU A 219 -6.46 -37.19 -1.96
CA GLU A 219 -5.81 -38.16 -2.85
C GLU A 219 -6.82 -39.16 -3.41
N SER A 220 -7.71 -39.71 -2.57
CA SER A 220 -8.74 -40.67 -2.99
C SER A 220 -9.78 -40.06 -3.94
N ALA A 221 -10.09 -38.78 -3.76
CA ALA A 221 -10.99 -38.02 -4.64
C ALA A 221 -10.35 -37.70 -5.99
N PHE A 222 -9.01 -37.77 -6.09
CA PHE A 222 -8.26 -37.49 -7.30
C PHE A 222 -7.89 -38.78 -8.03
N THR A 223 -8.83 -39.32 -8.81
CA THR A 223 -8.67 -40.58 -9.57
C THR A 223 -7.94 -40.44 -10.91
N ASP A 224 -7.40 -39.26 -11.25
CA ASP A 224 -6.78 -39.05 -12.56
C ASP A 224 -5.30 -39.49 -12.56
N THR A 225 -5.00 -40.48 -13.40
CA THR A 225 -3.70 -41.18 -13.58
C THR A 225 -2.54 -40.28 -14.05
N ALA A 226 -2.67 -38.97 -13.99
CA ALA A 226 -1.79 -37.99 -14.64
C ALA A 226 -0.84 -37.22 -13.71
N SER A 227 -0.82 -37.50 -12.39
CA SER A 227 0.27 -37.00 -11.54
C SER A 227 1.54 -37.83 -11.81
N ILE A 228 2.39 -37.34 -12.72
CA ILE A 228 3.69 -37.94 -13.12
C ILE A 228 4.57 -38.26 -11.90
N LEU A 229 4.34 -37.60 -10.75
CA LEU A 229 5.17 -37.67 -9.54
C LEU A 229 4.48 -38.33 -8.33
N SER A 230 3.25 -38.83 -8.44
CA SER A 230 2.45 -39.35 -7.32
C SER A 230 2.20 -38.34 -6.18
N LEU A 231 2.22 -37.05 -6.50
CA LEU A 231 1.94 -35.94 -5.56
C LEU A 231 0.59 -35.30 -5.86
N LEU A 232 -0.05 -34.73 -4.84
CA LEU A 232 -1.21 -33.86 -5.05
C LEU A 232 -0.83 -32.62 -5.90
N PRO A 233 -1.69 -32.20 -6.85
CA PRO A 233 -1.52 -30.94 -7.58
C PRO A 233 -1.47 -29.71 -6.66
N VAL A 234 -0.69 -28.69 -7.03
CA VAL A 234 -0.52 -27.46 -6.23
C VAL A 234 -1.85 -26.75 -5.99
N ASP A 235 -2.74 -26.73 -6.98
CA ASP A 235 -4.06 -26.11 -6.88
C ASP A 235 -5.05 -26.90 -6.01
N VAL A 236 -4.84 -28.21 -5.86
CA VAL A 236 -5.55 -29.06 -4.90
C VAL A 236 -5.05 -28.76 -3.49
N CYS A 237 -3.72 -28.75 -3.28
CA CYS A 237 -3.11 -28.37 -2.01
C CYS A 237 -3.54 -26.97 -1.53
N ASP A 238 -3.71 -26.00 -2.45
CA ASP A 238 -4.18 -24.65 -2.11
C ASP A 238 -5.59 -24.62 -1.48
N LYS A 239 -6.43 -25.61 -1.79
CA LYS A 239 -7.84 -25.69 -1.41
C LYS A 239 -8.11 -26.55 -0.17
N LEU A 240 -7.09 -27.17 0.42
CA LEU A 240 -7.24 -28.00 1.62
C LEU A 240 -7.52 -27.12 2.86
N PRO A 241 -8.73 -27.15 3.43
CA PRO A 241 -9.14 -26.18 4.47
C PRO A 241 -8.40 -26.37 5.79
N PHE A 242 -8.15 -27.60 6.24
CA PHE A 242 -7.45 -27.85 7.50
C PHE A 242 -5.95 -27.56 7.36
N LEU A 243 -5.33 -27.90 6.24
CA LEU A 243 -3.97 -27.45 5.92
C LEU A 243 -3.85 -25.92 5.94
N ASP A 244 -4.79 -25.19 5.34
CA ASP A 244 -4.82 -23.73 5.36
C ASP A 244 -4.96 -23.18 6.79
N ALA A 245 -5.81 -23.80 7.61
CA ALA A 245 -5.96 -23.47 9.02
C ALA A 245 -4.67 -23.69 9.83
N ILE A 246 -3.97 -24.81 9.61
CA ILE A 246 -2.67 -25.10 10.24
C ILE A 246 -1.63 -24.03 9.88
N ILE A 247 -1.55 -23.65 8.62
CA ILE A 247 -0.58 -22.65 8.15
C ILE A 247 -0.92 -21.27 8.69
N LYS A 248 -2.21 -20.88 8.70
CA LYS A 248 -2.67 -19.62 9.29
C LYS A 248 -2.33 -19.52 10.76
N GLU A 249 -2.57 -20.60 11.52
CA GLU A 249 -2.26 -20.62 12.94
C GLU A 249 -0.76 -20.66 13.23
N THR A 250 0.01 -21.38 12.41
CA THR A 250 1.48 -21.38 12.47
C THR A 250 2.02 -19.98 12.25
N LEU A 251 1.58 -19.29 11.20
CA LEU A 251 2.03 -17.93 10.89
C LEU A 251 1.51 -16.89 11.90
N ARG A 252 0.40 -17.15 12.59
CA ARG A 252 -0.11 -16.29 13.66
C ARG A 252 0.80 -16.37 14.90
N LEU A 253 1.15 -17.57 15.35
CA LEU A 253 1.96 -17.74 16.56
C LEU A 253 3.46 -17.55 16.32
N TYR A 254 3.93 -18.06 15.17
CA TYR A 254 5.35 -18.24 14.86
C TYR A 254 5.69 -17.58 13.51
N ALA A 255 5.26 -16.33 13.30
CA ALA A 255 5.62 -15.55 12.13
C ALA A 255 7.16 -15.47 11.99
N PRO A 256 7.75 -15.75 10.80
CA PRO A 256 9.19 -15.63 10.58
C PRO A 256 9.74 -14.21 10.75
N ILE A 257 8.88 -13.20 10.52
CA ILE A 257 9.19 -11.78 10.74
C ILE A 257 8.21 -11.23 11.79
N PRO A 258 8.39 -11.56 13.07
CA PRO A 258 7.44 -11.22 14.14
C PRO A 258 7.57 -9.77 14.61
N ALA A 259 8.76 -9.18 14.46
CA ALA A 259 9.14 -7.91 15.06
C ALA A 259 8.85 -6.69 14.15
N SER A 260 9.45 -5.55 14.50
CA SER A 260 9.21 -4.26 13.88
C SER A 260 9.58 -4.26 12.39
N GLN A 261 8.62 -3.92 11.52
CA GLN A 261 8.88 -3.59 10.12
C GLN A 261 8.92 -2.06 9.94
N PRO A 262 10.10 -1.44 9.84
CA PRO A 262 10.25 -0.01 9.94
C PRO A 262 9.76 0.67 8.66
N ARG A 263 9.15 1.84 8.82
CA ARG A 263 8.74 2.76 7.77
C ARG A 263 9.14 4.16 8.21
N THR A 264 9.51 5.00 7.26
CA THR A 264 9.79 6.41 7.49
C THR A 264 9.08 7.24 6.43
N SER A 265 8.72 8.46 6.79
CA SER A 265 8.21 9.48 5.88
C SER A 265 9.16 10.66 5.95
N SER A 266 9.58 11.22 4.81
CA SER A 266 10.41 12.44 4.78
C SER A 266 9.64 13.73 5.10
N ARG A 267 8.39 13.59 5.54
CA ARG A 267 7.48 14.68 5.87
C ARG A 267 6.77 14.38 7.17
N ASP A 268 6.51 15.44 7.92
CA ASP A 268 5.63 15.41 9.06
C ASP A 268 4.26 14.84 8.66
N THR A 269 3.67 14.04 9.53
CA THR A 269 2.45 13.29 9.24
C THR A 269 1.64 13.13 10.52
N THR A 270 0.32 13.07 10.41
CA THR A 270 -0.54 12.76 11.56
C THR A 270 -1.11 11.35 11.38
N ILE A 271 -0.92 10.48 12.37
CA ILE A 271 -1.45 9.10 12.39
C ILE A 271 -2.28 8.95 13.65
N ASP A 272 -3.56 8.61 13.50
CA ASP A 272 -4.50 8.42 14.63
C ASP A 272 -4.54 9.64 15.60
N GLY A 273 -4.48 10.85 15.03
CA GLY A 273 -4.45 12.10 15.80
C GLY A 273 -3.07 12.46 16.39
N PHE A 274 -2.06 11.60 16.28
CA PHE A 274 -0.71 11.87 16.76
C PHE A 274 0.14 12.48 15.66
N HIS A 275 0.78 13.62 15.95
CA HIS A 275 1.77 14.22 15.07
C HIS A 275 3.09 13.43 15.12
N ILE A 276 3.53 12.97 13.96
CA ILE A 276 4.73 12.18 13.72
C ILE A 276 5.68 13.04 12.87
N PRO A 277 6.78 13.55 13.43
CA PRO A 277 7.77 14.33 12.69
C PRO A 277 8.39 13.53 11.53
N ALA A 278 8.84 14.24 10.50
CA ALA A 278 9.62 13.68 9.40
C ALA A 278 10.78 12.81 9.91
N ASP A 279 11.07 11.77 9.14
CA ASP A 279 12.10 10.76 9.37
C ASP A 279 11.95 9.92 10.65
N THR A 280 10.84 10.08 11.38
CA THR A 280 10.49 9.18 12.49
C THR A 280 10.23 7.77 11.97
N VAL A 281 10.91 6.78 12.56
CA VAL A 281 10.68 5.37 12.28
C VAL A 281 9.38 4.92 12.94
N VAL A 282 8.39 4.55 12.13
CA VAL A 282 7.12 3.94 12.55
C VAL A 282 7.12 2.47 12.16
N SER A 283 6.48 1.61 12.95
CA SER A 283 6.40 0.18 12.62
C SER A 283 5.20 -0.50 13.25
N CYS A 284 4.75 -1.57 12.60
CA CYS A 284 3.83 -2.55 13.16
C CYS A 284 4.56 -3.88 13.39
N GLN A 285 4.01 -4.70 14.29
CA GLN A 285 4.58 -5.98 14.69
C GLN A 285 3.52 -7.06 14.57
N ALA A 286 3.77 -8.09 13.76
CA ALA A 286 2.88 -9.23 13.65
C ALA A 286 2.70 -9.91 15.01
N PHE A 287 3.78 -10.03 15.80
CA PHE A 287 3.78 -10.64 17.12
C PHE A 287 2.70 -10.08 18.05
N SER A 288 2.62 -8.75 18.14
CA SER A 288 1.71 -8.03 19.04
C SER A 288 0.27 -8.09 18.53
N LEU A 289 0.07 -7.90 17.22
CA LEU A 289 -1.26 -7.98 16.60
C LEU A 289 -1.87 -9.36 16.76
N HIS A 290 -1.08 -10.40 16.49
CA HIS A 290 -1.51 -11.80 16.52
C HIS A 290 -1.78 -12.35 17.91
N ARG A 291 -1.36 -11.63 18.97
CA ARG A 291 -1.56 -12.00 20.37
C ARG A 291 -2.59 -11.15 21.10
N ASN A 292 -3.36 -10.33 20.38
CA ASN A 292 -4.48 -9.61 20.97
C ASN A 292 -5.59 -10.59 21.36
N ALA A 293 -5.84 -10.76 22.66
CA ALA A 293 -6.85 -11.67 23.19
C ALA A 293 -8.30 -11.28 22.84
N GLU A 294 -8.54 -10.01 22.51
CA GLU A 294 -9.86 -9.52 22.06
C GLU A 294 -10.21 -10.04 20.65
N VAL A 295 -9.19 -10.29 19.83
CA VAL A 295 -9.34 -10.76 18.45
C VAL A 295 -9.08 -12.26 18.35
N PHE A 296 -8.08 -12.77 19.07
CA PHE A 296 -7.68 -14.17 19.09
C PHE A 296 -7.90 -14.75 20.49
N PRO A 297 -9.06 -15.37 20.77
CA PRO A 297 -9.31 -16.02 22.05
C PRO A 297 -8.25 -17.08 22.35
N ASN A 298 -7.73 -17.09 23.58
CA ASN A 298 -6.57 -17.89 23.99
C ASN A 298 -5.37 -17.70 23.03
N PRO A 299 -4.84 -16.46 22.92
CA PRO A 299 -3.92 -16.09 21.84
C PRO A 299 -2.59 -16.83 21.85
N ASN A 300 -2.20 -17.45 22.97
CA ASN A 300 -0.95 -18.19 23.10
C ASN A 300 -1.11 -19.70 22.86
N ILE A 301 -2.32 -20.18 22.61
CA ILE A 301 -2.59 -21.59 22.32
C ILE A 301 -2.62 -21.78 20.80
N PHE A 302 -1.87 -22.78 20.32
CA PHE A 302 -1.96 -23.24 18.93
C PHE A 302 -3.27 -23.98 18.73
N ASP A 303 -4.22 -23.33 18.07
CA ASP A 303 -5.54 -23.89 17.78
C ASP A 303 -5.92 -23.58 16.33
N PRO A 304 -5.79 -24.56 15.41
CA PRO A 304 -6.18 -24.42 14.01
C PRO A 304 -7.70 -24.30 13.84
N ASP A 305 -8.51 -24.84 14.75
CA ASP A 305 -9.96 -24.94 14.57
C ASP A 305 -10.64 -23.58 14.53
N ARG A 306 -10.02 -22.55 15.13
CA ARG A 306 -10.48 -21.16 15.05
C ARG A 306 -10.62 -20.63 13.61
N TRP A 307 -9.89 -21.21 12.66
CA TRP A 307 -9.91 -20.80 11.26
C TRP A 307 -10.98 -21.52 10.43
N LEU A 308 -11.66 -22.51 11.00
CA LEU A 308 -12.68 -23.33 10.35
C LEU A 308 -14.11 -22.92 10.73
N ALA A 309 -14.24 -21.95 11.64
CA ALA A 309 -15.51 -21.32 11.97
C ALA A 309 -16.07 -20.54 10.77
N SER A 310 -17.32 -20.05 10.89
CA SER A 310 -17.96 -19.32 9.79
C SER A 310 -17.20 -18.06 9.40
N ASP A 311 -17.42 -17.56 8.18
CA ASP A 311 -16.76 -16.34 7.71
C ASP A 311 -17.07 -15.12 8.60
N ALA A 312 -18.28 -15.04 9.16
CA ALA A 312 -18.67 -14.00 10.10
C ALA A 312 -17.88 -14.06 11.41
N GLU A 313 -17.64 -15.26 11.94
CA GLU A 313 -16.89 -15.47 13.19
C GLU A 313 -15.38 -15.24 13.01
N THR A 314 -14.88 -15.47 11.79
CA THR A 314 -13.46 -15.35 11.47
C THR A 314 -13.07 -14.01 10.84
N ALA A 315 -14.03 -13.13 10.54
CA ALA A 315 -13.79 -11.87 9.82
C ALA A 315 -12.74 -10.98 10.50
N GLU A 316 -12.88 -10.74 11.81
CA GLU A 316 -11.94 -9.89 12.56
C GLU A 316 -10.56 -10.56 12.68
N MET A 317 -10.51 -11.87 12.93
CA MET A 317 -9.25 -12.63 12.93
C MET A 317 -8.53 -12.56 11.58
N LYS A 318 -9.25 -12.68 10.47
CA LYS A 318 -8.71 -12.56 9.10
C LYS A 318 -8.17 -11.16 8.84
N ARG A 319 -8.86 -10.11 9.30
CA ARG A 319 -8.40 -8.72 9.19
C ARG A 319 -7.09 -8.46 9.94
N TRP A 320 -6.93 -9.07 11.12
CA TRP A 320 -5.71 -8.94 11.94
C TRP A 320 -4.64 -9.97 11.58
N TRP A 321 -4.92 -10.91 10.67
CA TRP A 321 -3.95 -11.88 10.18
C TRP A 321 -2.93 -11.21 9.26
N TRP A 322 -1.91 -10.64 9.91
CA TRP A 322 -0.86 -9.81 9.33
C TRP A 322 0.55 -10.42 9.12
N PRO A 323 0.76 -11.73 8.82
CA PRO A 323 2.11 -12.27 8.65
C PRO A 323 2.83 -11.79 7.37
N PHE A 324 2.08 -11.26 6.38
CA PHE A 324 2.59 -10.79 5.10
C PHE A 324 2.56 -9.26 4.95
N SER A 325 2.37 -8.53 6.05
CA SER A 325 2.15 -7.06 6.04
C SER A 325 0.90 -6.64 5.23
N SER A 326 0.64 -5.34 5.13
CA SER A 326 -0.42 -4.75 4.30
C SER A 326 0.04 -3.47 3.58
N GLY A 327 -0.75 -3.00 2.63
CA GLY A 327 -0.50 -1.77 1.86
C GLY A 327 0.64 -1.91 0.84
N ALA A 328 1.20 -0.80 0.36
CA ALA A 328 2.17 -0.81 -0.75
C ALA A 328 3.53 -1.47 -0.45
N ARG A 329 3.76 -1.91 0.79
CA ARG A 329 4.95 -2.68 1.20
C ARG A 329 4.57 -4.06 1.71
N MET A 330 3.40 -4.58 1.32
CA MET A 330 3.01 -5.96 1.56
C MET A 330 3.97 -6.93 0.84
N CYS A 331 4.07 -8.15 1.36
CA CYS A 331 4.95 -9.18 0.79
C CYS A 331 4.59 -9.48 -0.66
N LEU A 332 5.52 -9.20 -1.58
CA LEU A 332 5.34 -9.45 -3.01
C LEU A 332 5.19 -10.94 -3.32
N ARG A 333 5.78 -11.83 -2.51
CA ARG A 333 5.87 -13.28 -2.77
C ARG A 333 4.86 -14.14 -2.01
N MET A 334 3.86 -13.54 -1.36
CA MET A 334 2.89 -14.24 -0.51
C MET A 334 2.31 -15.51 -1.18
N HIS A 335 1.80 -15.41 -2.41
CA HIS A 335 1.16 -16.54 -3.08
C HIS A 335 2.14 -17.65 -3.47
N PHE A 336 3.37 -17.31 -3.85
CA PHE A 336 4.39 -18.30 -4.15
C PHE A 336 4.85 -19.03 -2.88
N ALA A 337 5.10 -18.29 -1.79
CA ALA A 337 5.44 -18.89 -0.50
C ALA A 337 4.36 -19.85 0.00
N LEU A 338 3.08 -19.46 -0.07
CA LEU A 338 1.98 -20.33 0.33
C LEU A 338 1.87 -21.58 -0.55
N ALA A 339 2.14 -21.48 -1.86
CA ALA A 339 2.16 -22.64 -2.75
C ALA A 339 3.28 -23.62 -2.38
N GLU A 340 4.49 -23.12 -2.11
CA GLU A 340 5.63 -23.92 -1.65
C GLU A 340 5.32 -24.63 -0.32
N ILE A 341 4.82 -23.87 0.68
CA ILE A 341 4.54 -24.37 2.03
C ILE A 341 3.45 -25.43 2.01
N LYS A 342 2.31 -25.13 1.36
CA LYS A 342 1.17 -26.05 1.28
C LYS A 342 1.54 -27.34 0.57
N THR A 343 2.21 -27.24 -0.58
CA THR A 343 2.54 -28.42 -1.39
C THR A 343 3.53 -29.33 -0.67
N LEU A 344 4.55 -28.76 0.00
CA LEU A 344 5.51 -29.57 0.74
C LEU A 344 4.88 -30.24 1.97
N LEU A 345 4.09 -29.51 2.77
CA LEU A 345 3.42 -30.09 3.93
C LEU A 345 2.44 -31.20 3.53
N ALA A 346 1.62 -30.98 2.50
CA ALA A 346 0.72 -31.99 1.99
C ALA A 346 1.49 -33.25 1.54
N ALA A 347 2.59 -33.09 0.79
CA ALA A 347 3.40 -34.21 0.31
C ALA A 347 4.10 -34.98 1.45
N ILE A 348 4.58 -34.29 2.49
CA ILE A 348 5.16 -34.94 3.68
C ILE A 348 4.08 -35.79 4.37
N TYR A 349 2.90 -35.22 4.65
CA TYR A 349 1.83 -35.93 5.37
C TYR A 349 1.02 -36.91 4.51
N GLN A 350 1.20 -36.89 3.19
CA GLN A 350 0.73 -37.95 2.29
C GLN A 350 1.47 -39.26 2.56
N THR A 351 2.78 -39.18 2.84
CA THR A 351 3.68 -40.35 2.90
C THR A 351 4.13 -40.69 4.32
N TYR A 352 4.36 -39.67 5.16
CA TYR A 352 5.02 -39.78 6.45
C TYR A 352 4.15 -39.27 7.60
N SER A 353 4.54 -39.66 8.81
CA SER A 353 4.19 -38.97 10.05
C SER A 353 5.48 -38.42 10.65
N THR A 354 5.35 -37.40 11.50
CA THR A 354 6.49 -36.67 12.06
C THR A 354 6.45 -36.74 13.59
N THR A 355 7.65 -36.89 14.18
CA THR A 355 7.86 -36.90 15.63
C THR A 355 9.15 -36.17 15.95
N LEU A 356 9.21 -35.51 17.10
CA LEU A 356 10.47 -34.93 17.59
C LEU A 356 11.40 -36.04 18.08
N SER A 357 12.72 -35.81 17.97
CA SER A 357 13.64 -36.63 18.76
C SER A 357 13.51 -36.26 20.24
N PRO A 358 13.78 -37.19 21.17
CA PRO A 358 13.61 -36.94 22.61
C PRO A 358 14.35 -35.68 23.11
N GLU A 359 15.45 -35.32 22.44
CA GLU A 359 16.30 -34.17 22.74
C GLU A 359 15.62 -32.82 22.46
N PHE A 360 14.61 -32.80 21.57
CA PHE A 360 13.90 -31.59 21.15
C PHE A 360 12.47 -31.52 21.69
N GLU A 361 12.01 -32.50 22.48
CA GLU A 361 10.66 -32.47 23.08
C GLU A 361 10.48 -31.34 24.09
N THR A 362 11.57 -30.84 24.67
CA THR A 362 11.59 -29.75 25.65
C THR A 362 12.13 -28.43 25.07
N LEU A 363 12.40 -28.37 23.76
CA LEU A 363 12.99 -27.21 23.09
C LEU A 363 12.06 -26.67 22.00
N SER A 364 11.89 -25.35 21.96
CA SER A 364 11.22 -24.68 20.83
C SER A 364 12.24 -24.18 19.81
N PRO A 365 11.97 -24.29 18.49
CA PRO A 365 12.71 -23.57 17.48
C PRO A 365 12.63 -22.07 17.74
N THR A 366 13.63 -21.35 17.25
CA THR A 366 13.70 -19.90 17.41
C THR A 366 13.62 -19.22 16.05
N ALA A 367 12.80 -18.21 15.93
CA ALA A 367 12.77 -17.31 14.78
C ALA A 367 13.72 -16.15 15.07
N THR A 368 14.53 -15.80 14.08
CA THR A 368 15.34 -14.58 14.14
C THR A 368 14.73 -13.54 13.22
N SER A 369 14.46 -12.35 13.77
CA SER A 369 14.10 -11.16 12.99
C SER A 369 15.37 -10.36 12.69
N ARG A 370 15.33 -9.02 12.78
CA ARG A 370 16.49 -8.16 12.48
C ARG A 370 17.60 -8.31 13.51
N PHE A 371 17.25 -8.25 14.79
CA PHE A 371 18.16 -8.54 15.91
C PHE A 371 17.43 -9.21 17.08
N GLU A 372 16.11 -9.35 16.98
CA GLU A 372 15.24 -10.01 17.93
C GLU A 372 15.26 -11.53 17.73
N LEU A 373 15.16 -12.26 18.85
CA LEU A 373 14.96 -13.69 18.89
C LEU A 373 13.56 -13.96 19.45
N VAL A 374 12.77 -14.76 18.74
CA VAL A 374 11.42 -15.16 19.18
C VAL A 374 11.39 -16.66 19.32
N TYR A 375 10.81 -17.14 20.42
CA TYR A 375 10.67 -18.54 20.78
C TYR A 375 9.33 -18.74 21.51
N ASP A 376 8.94 -19.99 21.73
CA ASP A 376 7.72 -20.30 22.46
C ASP A 376 7.98 -20.28 23.97
N GLU A 377 7.43 -19.27 24.66
CA GLU A 377 7.62 -19.06 26.11
C GLU A 377 7.07 -20.20 26.99
N SER A 378 6.26 -21.10 26.43
CA SER A 378 5.80 -22.29 27.16
C SER A 378 6.89 -23.36 27.35
N PHE A 379 8.06 -23.19 26.70
CA PHE A 379 9.22 -24.04 26.87
C PHE A 379 10.29 -23.33 27.71
N PRO A 380 10.93 -24.01 28.69
CA PRO A 380 11.98 -23.42 29.49
C PRO A 380 13.19 -23.06 28.61
N ILE A 381 13.74 -21.85 28.78
CA ILE A 381 15.13 -21.58 28.39
C ILE A 381 16.00 -22.22 29.47
N ASP A 382 16.25 -23.53 29.39
CA ASP A 382 17.17 -24.15 30.33
C ASP A 382 18.55 -23.47 30.23
N GLN A 383 19.11 -23.14 31.40
CA GLN A 383 20.49 -22.70 31.56
C GLN A 383 21.40 -23.83 31.05
N PHE A 384 21.73 -23.81 29.76
CA PHE A 384 22.53 -24.85 29.11
C PHE A 384 23.84 -25.12 29.87
N GLU A 385 24.00 -26.33 30.40
CA GLU A 385 25.24 -26.81 30.99
C GLU A 385 26.43 -26.61 30.02
N PRO A 386 27.60 -26.19 30.52
CA PRO A 386 28.76 -25.82 29.69
C PRO A 386 29.36 -26.98 28.85
N LYS A 387 28.94 -28.23 29.05
CA LYS A 387 29.45 -29.41 28.32
C LYS A 387 28.84 -29.61 26.94
N PHE A 388 27.68 -29.01 26.63
CA PHE A 388 27.01 -29.16 25.33
C PHE A 388 27.44 -28.13 24.27
N ARG A 389 28.30 -27.16 24.63
CA ARG A 389 28.82 -26.09 23.73
C ARG A 389 29.50 -26.56 22.44
N ASN A 390 29.93 -27.82 22.34
CA ASN A 390 30.80 -28.30 21.25
C ASN A 390 30.17 -29.38 20.35
N ARG A 391 28.89 -29.77 20.54
CA ARG A 391 28.24 -30.78 19.68
C ARG A 391 26.90 -30.36 19.08
N ILE A 392 26.33 -29.24 19.49
CA ILE A 392 25.19 -28.60 18.83
C ILE A 392 25.70 -27.32 18.19
N GLY A 393 26.18 -27.43 16.96
CA GLY A 393 26.51 -26.28 16.12
C GLY A 393 25.24 -25.68 15.55
N LEU A 394 24.41 -25.09 16.41
CA LEU A 394 23.22 -24.26 16.16
C LEU A 394 22.64 -23.96 17.56
N VAL A 395 22.27 -22.70 17.82
CA VAL A 395 21.76 -22.15 19.10
C VAL A 395 22.83 -21.44 19.96
N CYS A 396 22.72 -20.11 19.94
CA CYS A 396 23.17 -19.15 20.95
C CYS A 396 24.62 -19.20 21.44
N GLN A 397 25.52 -18.53 20.72
CA GLN A 397 26.46 -17.65 21.42
C GLN A 397 25.71 -16.37 21.80
N GLN A 398 25.60 -16.09 23.09
CA GLN A 398 25.09 -14.83 23.64
C GLN A 398 25.71 -13.64 22.90
N CYS A 399 24.89 -12.91 22.14
CA CYS A 399 25.01 -11.47 22.13
C CYS A 399 24.27 -10.98 23.36
N GLN A 400 24.97 -10.79 24.48
CA GLN A 400 24.53 -9.79 25.45
C GLN A 400 24.70 -8.42 24.78
N LEU A 401 23.68 -8.00 24.05
CA LEU A 401 23.41 -6.59 23.90
C LEU A 401 22.66 -6.20 25.17
N GLU A 402 23.37 -5.73 26.18
CA GLU A 402 22.74 -4.85 27.16
C GLU A 402 22.15 -3.68 26.36
N PRO A 403 20.83 -3.46 26.35
CA PRO A 403 20.34 -2.18 25.95
C PRO A 403 20.68 -1.20 27.09
N ARG A 404 21.47 -0.17 26.77
CA ARG A 404 21.40 1.10 27.53
C ARG A 404 20.02 1.79 27.41
N PHE A 405 19.04 1.12 26.82
CA PHE A 405 17.63 1.50 26.85
C PHE A 405 16.84 0.48 27.66
N LYS A 406 16.66 0.81 28.94
CA LYS A 406 15.62 0.21 29.77
C LYS A 406 14.28 0.69 29.23
N PHE A 407 13.45 -0.19 28.67
CA PHE A 407 12.02 0.09 28.60
C PHE A 407 11.38 -0.33 29.93
N ARG A 408 11.41 0.61 30.87
CA ARG A 408 10.47 0.77 31.99
C ARG A 408 10.01 2.22 31.93
N PRO A 409 8.82 2.59 32.43
CA PRO A 409 8.47 4.01 32.56
C PRO A 409 9.56 4.73 33.37
N VAL A 410 10.30 5.63 32.74
CA VAL A 410 11.37 6.39 33.38
C VAL A 410 10.75 7.62 34.04
N ARG A 411 10.70 7.64 35.38
CA ARG A 411 10.31 8.86 36.11
C ARG A 411 11.48 9.80 36.41
N HIS A 412 12.74 9.33 36.53
CA HIS A 412 13.92 10.21 36.78
C HIS A 412 15.24 9.63 36.23
N VAL A 413 16.21 10.50 35.90
CA VAL A 413 17.60 10.15 35.55
C VAL A 413 18.55 10.88 36.50
N TYR A 414 19.53 10.17 37.07
CA TYR A 414 20.64 10.77 37.82
C TYR A 414 21.93 10.65 37.01
N GLN A 415 22.67 11.75 36.90
CA GLN A 415 24.01 11.77 36.33
C GLN A 415 24.98 12.36 37.35
N GLN A 416 26.11 11.70 37.56
CA GLN A 416 27.19 12.18 38.43
C GLN A 416 28.25 12.83 37.53
N ILE A 417 28.40 14.14 37.64
CA ILE A 417 29.53 14.90 37.09
C ILE A 417 30.11 15.68 38.27
N ASP A 418 31.42 15.54 38.50
CA ASP A 418 32.19 16.25 39.53
C ASP A 418 31.66 16.17 40.98
N ASN A 419 31.29 14.96 41.42
CA ASN A 419 30.87 14.68 42.80
C ASN A 419 29.65 15.47 43.33
N ILE A 420 28.84 16.06 42.45
CA ILE A 420 27.55 16.65 42.82
C ILE A 420 26.44 15.88 42.08
N GLN A 421 25.52 15.30 42.83
CA GLN A 421 24.33 14.64 42.30
C GLN A 421 23.30 15.70 41.91
N ALA A 422 23.07 15.92 40.62
CA ALA A 422 21.97 16.76 40.15
C ALA A 422 20.81 15.87 39.68
N ARG A 423 19.62 16.13 40.23
CA ARG A 423 18.34 15.52 39.83
C ARG A 423 17.73 16.38 38.72
N PHE A 424 17.50 15.79 37.55
CA PHE A 424 16.69 16.42 36.51
C PHE A 424 15.33 15.74 36.46
N ASP A 425 14.28 16.51 36.72
CA ASP A 425 12.90 16.09 36.45
C ASP A 425 12.63 16.39 34.97
N LEU A 426 12.43 15.35 34.15
CA LEU A 426 11.93 15.51 32.79
C LEU A 426 10.44 15.82 32.88
N VAL A 427 10.06 17.05 32.55
CA VAL A 427 8.66 17.46 32.42
C VAL A 427 8.18 16.98 31.06
N TRP A 428 7.35 15.94 31.05
CA TRP A 428 6.62 15.50 29.87
C TRP A 428 5.35 16.35 29.73
N ASP A 429 4.83 16.48 28.51
CA ASP A 429 3.55 17.13 28.27
C ASP A 429 2.43 16.33 28.96
N ASP A 430 1.65 17.00 29.81
CA ASP A 430 0.51 16.41 30.53
C ASP A 430 -0.58 15.87 29.58
N GLN A 431 -0.51 16.20 28.28
CA GLN A 431 -1.41 15.75 27.22
C GLN A 431 -0.95 14.47 26.50
N GLN A 432 0.22 13.91 26.82
CA GLN A 432 0.72 12.69 26.18
C GLN A 432 -0.17 11.48 26.51
N VAL A 433 -0.86 10.94 25.51
CA VAL A 433 -1.73 9.76 25.66
C VAL A 433 -0.91 8.48 25.63
N TRP A 434 -1.05 7.67 26.68
CA TRP A 434 -0.40 6.36 26.83
C TRP A 434 -1.38 5.24 26.50
N VAL A 435 -0.97 4.28 25.67
CA VAL A 435 -1.76 3.06 25.43
C VAL A 435 -1.40 2.04 26.51
N GLY A 436 -2.41 1.61 27.28
CA GLY A 436 -2.23 0.58 28.31
C GLY A 436 -1.95 -0.79 27.68
N VAL A 437 -0.90 -1.46 28.16
CA VAL A 437 -0.68 -2.90 27.88
C VAL A 437 -1.44 -3.73 28.90
N SER A 438 -2.05 -4.84 28.45
CA SER A 438 -2.98 -5.68 29.22
C SER A 438 -2.34 -6.43 30.40
N GLN A 439 -1.01 -6.42 30.53
CA GLN A 439 -0.31 -6.92 31.72
C GLN A 439 0.85 -6.01 32.13
N PRO A 440 0.95 -5.62 33.42
CA PRO A 440 2.16 -5.03 33.96
C PRO A 440 3.25 -6.11 34.04
N VAL A 441 4.36 -5.90 33.32
CA VAL A 441 5.54 -6.76 33.39
C VAL A 441 6.18 -6.59 34.77
N THR A 442 6.02 -7.61 35.61
CA THR A 442 6.62 -7.64 36.95
C THR A 442 8.00 -8.27 36.86
N PHE A 443 9.04 -7.48 37.14
CA PHE A 443 10.40 -7.99 37.20
C PHE A 443 10.73 -8.34 38.65
N VAL A 444 10.99 -9.63 38.90
CA VAL A 444 11.52 -10.13 40.16
C VAL A 444 13.01 -9.76 40.20
N SER A 445 13.43 -9.07 41.26
CA SER A 445 14.83 -8.85 41.57
C SER A 445 15.34 -10.09 42.30
N GLU A 446 16.30 -10.82 41.75
CA GLU A 446 17.10 -11.73 42.57
C GLU A 446 18.14 -10.89 43.32
N THR A 447 18.04 -10.92 44.65
CA THR A 447 18.99 -10.37 45.61
C THR A 447 20.26 -11.21 45.64
N ASP A 448 21.42 -10.54 45.63
CA ASP A 448 22.69 -11.13 46.07
C ASP A 448 22.60 -11.54 47.56
N ASP A 449 22.89 -12.81 47.83
CA ASP A 449 23.26 -13.29 49.14
C ASP A 449 24.58 -12.62 49.56
N SER A 450 24.56 -11.71 50.54
CA SER A 450 25.25 -11.88 51.83
C SER A 450 25.39 -10.59 52.65
N THR A 451 24.82 -10.65 53.85
CA THR A 451 25.23 -10.03 55.13
C THR A 451 25.33 -8.49 55.24
N HIS A 452 24.37 -7.88 55.94
CA HIS A 452 24.60 -7.18 57.21
C HIS A 452 23.28 -6.82 57.93
N GLU A 453 23.27 -7.04 59.25
CA GLU A 453 22.21 -6.76 60.24
C GLU A 453 21.93 -5.25 60.50
N PRO A 454 20.84 -4.89 61.23
CA PRO A 454 20.04 -3.66 61.02
C PRO A 454 20.38 -2.50 61.96
N PRO A 455 19.72 -1.32 61.77
CA PRO A 455 19.00 -0.74 62.91
C PRO A 455 17.61 -0.17 62.58
N GLU A 456 16.66 -0.61 63.43
CA GLU A 456 15.58 0.08 64.17
C GLU A 456 14.90 1.41 63.72
N SER A 457 13.58 1.42 63.97
CA SER A 457 12.65 2.53 64.32
C SER A 457 12.25 3.51 63.21
N GLU A 458 11.02 3.99 63.03
CA GLU A 458 9.78 4.00 63.83
C GLU A 458 8.62 4.49 62.92
N ASP A 459 7.39 3.99 63.16
CA ASP A 459 6.08 4.68 63.09
C ASP A 459 5.59 5.38 61.79
N LYS A 460 4.31 5.39 61.37
CA LYS A 460 3.01 5.00 61.95
C LYS A 460 1.92 5.05 60.83
N TYR A 461 0.98 4.09 60.81
CA TYR A 461 -0.50 4.18 60.64
C TYR A 461 -1.10 5.08 59.51
N GLN A 462 -2.18 4.76 58.79
CA GLN A 462 -3.40 4.04 59.16
C GLN A 462 -4.28 3.82 57.89
N GLU A 463 -4.88 2.63 57.73
CA GLU A 463 -6.13 2.44 56.95
C GLU A 463 -7.32 3.10 57.65
N PRO A 464 -8.47 3.28 56.96
CA PRO A 464 -9.57 2.35 57.23
C PRO A 464 -10.43 1.94 56.01
N GLU A 465 -10.61 0.63 55.88
CA GLU A 465 -11.85 -0.16 55.84
C GLU A 465 -13.18 0.34 55.21
N LEU A 466 -13.69 -0.54 54.32
CA LEU A 466 -15.03 -1.18 54.26
C LEU A 466 -16.30 -0.37 53.91
N SER A 467 -17.00 -0.79 52.86
CA SER A 467 -18.16 -1.71 52.91
C SER A 467 -19.18 -1.52 51.77
N TYR A 468 -19.65 -2.63 51.21
CA TYR A 468 -20.82 -2.74 50.33
C TYR A 468 -22.13 -2.70 51.13
N PRO A 469 -23.27 -2.41 50.46
CA PRO A 469 -24.41 -3.30 50.66
C PRO A 469 -25.24 -3.60 49.40
N SER A 470 -25.87 -4.78 49.44
CA SER A 470 -27.01 -5.30 48.67
C SER A 470 -27.80 -6.23 49.65
N PRO A 471 -29.02 -6.76 49.39
CA PRO A 471 -30.09 -6.49 48.41
C PRO A 471 -31.55 -6.57 49.02
N ASN A 472 -32.57 -6.74 48.15
CA ASN A 472 -33.98 -7.20 48.33
C ASN A 472 -35.07 -6.13 48.52
N ASP A 473 -36.32 -6.22 48.00
CA ASP A 473 -37.12 -7.26 47.33
C ASP A 473 -38.34 -6.59 46.63
N SER A 474 -39.01 -7.27 45.67
CA SER A 474 -40.48 -7.31 45.35
C SER A 474 -40.89 -7.22 43.86
N GLN A 475 -41.45 -8.31 43.32
CA GLN A 475 -42.30 -8.44 42.11
C GLN A 475 -43.81 -8.35 42.49
N PRO A 476 -44.82 -8.65 41.62
CA PRO A 476 -45.19 -8.17 40.26
C PRO A 476 -46.71 -7.80 40.13
N ALA A 477 -47.19 -7.21 39.01
CA ALA A 477 -48.59 -7.33 38.55
C ALA A 477 -48.83 -6.87 37.08
N ALA A 478 -49.63 -7.64 36.34
CA ALA A 478 -50.43 -7.29 35.13
C ALA A 478 -51.91 -7.72 35.43
N PRO A 479 -52.95 -7.65 34.53
CA PRO A 479 -53.13 -7.07 33.17
C PRO A 479 -54.50 -6.31 32.98
N ASN A 480 -54.79 -5.73 31.79
CA ASN A 480 -56.06 -5.91 30.99
C ASN A 480 -56.47 -4.79 29.98
N ALA A 481 -57.26 -5.24 28.98
CA ALA A 481 -58.20 -4.59 28.03
C ALA A 481 -57.59 -4.07 26.70
N ILE A 482 -57.78 -4.72 25.54
CA ILE A 482 -58.96 -5.08 24.70
C ILE A 482 -59.68 -3.87 24.07
N GLU A 483 -59.59 -3.78 22.74
CA GLU A 483 -60.63 -3.42 21.73
C GLU A 483 -59.91 -3.25 20.37
N SER A 484 -60.37 -3.65 19.18
CA SER A 484 -61.44 -4.50 18.65
C SER A 484 -61.21 -4.57 17.12
N ILE A 485 -61.37 -5.75 16.50
CA ILE A 485 -61.37 -5.97 15.04
C ILE A 485 -62.83 -6.02 14.55
N PRO A 486 -63.13 -5.68 13.28
CA PRO A 486 -63.85 -6.60 12.39
C PRO A 486 -63.21 -6.60 10.97
N THR A 487 -62.70 -7.69 10.38
CA THR A 487 -63.24 -8.99 9.92
C THR A 487 -64.22 -8.93 8.74
N ASP A 488 -63.76 -9.38 7.57
CA ASP A 488 -64.45 -10.16 6.51
C ASP A 488 -63.31 -10.92 5.75
N ILE A 489 -63.07 -12.25 5.75
CA ILE A 489 -63.85 -13.45 5.31
C ILE A 489 -64.18 -13.35 3.80
N LEU A 490 -63.72 -14.15 2.83
CA LEU A 490 -63.24 -15.54 2.74
C LEU A 490 -62.58 -15.84 1.35
N LEU A 491 -61.74 -16.89 1.30
CA LEU A 491 -61.56 -17.92 0.24
C LEU A 491 -60.53 -17.80 -0.93
N ASP A 492 -59.51 -18.67 -0.79
CA ASP A 492 -59.03 -19.72 -1.72
C ASP A 492 -57.97 -19.48 -2.82
N ASN A 493 -56.95 -20.37 -2.76
CA ASN A 493 -56.12 -20.97 -3.80
C ASN A 493 -54.84 -20.25 -4.32
N THR A 494 -53.68 -20.77 -3.90
CA THR A 494 -52.32 -20.61 -4.48
C THR A 494 -52.15 -21.37 -5.82
N PRO A 495 -51.07 -21.20 -6.64
CA PRO A 495 -49.87 -20.34 -6.49
C PRO A 495 -49.42 -19.55 -7.77
N SER A 496 -48.39 -18.69 -7.59
CA SER A 496 -47.29 -18.29 -8.52
C SER A 496 -47.17 -16.76 -8.78
N PRO A 497 -45.98 -16.25 -9.16
CA PRO A 497 -44.88 -15.88 -8.28
C PRO A 497 -44.61 -14.36 -8.29
N GLY A 498 -44.16 -13.79 -7.17
CA GLY A 498 -43.69 -12.40 -7.11
C GLY A 498 -43.10 -12.06 -5.75
N PRO A 499 -42.30 -10.99 -5.65
CA PRO A 499 -40.97 -10.86 -6.22
C PRO A 499 -39.87 -10.96 -5.14
N VAL A 500 -38.65 -11.17 -5.63
CA VAL A 500 -37.38 -11.24 -4.92
C VAL A 500 -37.23 -10.14 -3.87
N ASP A 501 -36.79 -10.53 -2.67
CA ASP A 501 -36.44 -9.67 -1.54
C ASP A 501 -35.41 -8.61 -1.97
N VAL A 502 -35.81 -7.33 -1.95
CA VAL A 502 -34.90 -6.21 -2.23
C VAL A 502 -34.08 -5.97 -0.98
N SER A 503 -32.76 -6.18 -1.03
CA SER A 503 -31.84 -5.81 0.05
C SER A 503 -31.96 -4.30 0.30
N THR A 504 -32.63 -3.91 1.38
CA THR A 504 -32.84 -2.51 1.73
C THR A 504 -31.52 -1.90 2.22
N LEU A 505 -31.01 -0.89 1.52
CA LEU A 505 -29.87 -0.08 1.95
C LEU A 505 -30.08 0.45 3.39
N SER A 506 -29.01 0.52 4.17
CA SER A 506 -29.08 1.18 5.48
C SER A 506 -29.38 2.67 5.34
N MET A 507 -29.88 3.30 6.41
CA MET A 507 -30.15 4.75 6.44
C MET A 507 -28.89 5.58 6.10
N ARG A 508 -27.71 5.13 6.54
CA ARG A 508 -26.44 5.81 6.27
C ARG A 508 -26.04 5.65 4.80
N GLU A 509 -26.14 4.45 4.22
CA GLU A 509 -25.85 4.23 2.79
C GLU A 509 -26.81 5.01 1.89
N ALA A 510 -28.11 5.04 2.21
CA ALA A 510 -29.09 5.83 1.48
C ALA A 510 -28.79 7.34 1.54
N PHE A 511 -28.34 7.84 2.71
CA PHE A 511 -27.87 9.22 2.84
C PHE A 511 -26.64 9.50 1.97
N LEU A 512 -25.67 8.59 1.95
CA LEU A 512 -24.44 8.74 1.17
C LEU A 512 -24.71 8.73 -0.33
N ILE A 513 -25.55 7.82 -0.84
CA ILE A 513 -25.97 7.81 -2.25
C ILE A 513 -26.70 9.11 -2.62
N ARG A 514 -27.62 9.58 -1.77
CA ARG A 514 -28.27 10.88 -1.98
C ARG A 514 -27.26 12.02 -2.01
N SER A 515 -26.28 12.01 -1.11
CA SER A 515 -25.21 13.01 -1.06
C SER A 515 -24.36 12.99 -2.35
N TYR A 516 -24.01 11.81 -2.86
CA TYR A 516 -23.32 11.64 -4.13
C TYR A 516 -24.08 12.30 -5.28
N ILE A 517 -25.37 11.95 -5.44
CA ILE A 517 -26.22 12.50 -6.52
C ILE A 517 -26.32 14.02 -6.43
N GLN A 518 -26.51 14.56 -5.24
CA GLN A 518 -26.78 15.99 -5.04
C GLN A 518 -25.53 16.87 -5.07
N LYS A 519 -24.37 16.36 -4.66
CA LYS A 519 -23.18 17.18 -4.41
C LYS A 519 -21.96 16.82 -5.27
N ILE A 520 -21.87 15.58 -5.77
CA ILE A 520 -20.68 15.10 -6.48
C ILE A 520 -20.99 14.85 -7.96
N ALA A 521 -22.08 14.16 -8.26
CA ALA A 521 -22.43 13.78 -9.63
C ALA A 521 -22.57 14.99 -10.58
N ALA A 522 -23.10 16.11 -10.09
CA ALA A 522 -23.23 17.35 -10.85
C ALA A 522 -21.88 17.90 -11.37
N VAL A 523 -20.78 17.64 -10.65
CA VAL A 523 -19.44 18.03 -11.08
C VAL A 523 -18.99 17.21 -12.28
N ALA A 524 -19.29 15.91 -12.29
CA ALA A 524 -18.97 15.01 -13.40
C ALA A 524 -19.87 15.30 -14.63
N ASP A 525 -21.15 15.58 -14.39
CA ASP A 525 -22.17 15.76 -15.43
C ASP A 525 -22.10 17.10 -16.18
N ILE A 526 -21.25 18.06 -15.76
CA ILE A 526 -21.25 19.43 -16.31
C ILE A 526 -21.08 19.50 -17.85
N CYS A 527 -20.38 18.53 -18.46
CA CYS A 527 -20.21 18.42 -19.91
C CYS A 527 -20.90 17.15 -20.47
N ASP A 528 -21.91 16.63 -19.76
CA ASP A 528 -22.76 15.52 -20.16
C ASP A 528 -24.22 15.95 -20.16
N SER A 529 -24.77 16.15 -21.36
CA SER A 529 -26.16 16.58 -21.56
C SER A 529 -27.21 15.62 -21.02
N GLN A 530 -26.86 14.34 -20.83
CA GLN A 530 -27.79 13.32 -20.31
C GLN A 530 -27.62 13.08 -18.80
N SER A 531 -26.60 13.71 -18.19
CA SER A 531 -26.32 13.64 -16.76
C SER A 531 -26.24 12.21 -16.23
N HIS A 532 -25.44 11.37 -16.88
CA HIS A 532 -25.35 9.95 -16.59
C HIS A 532 -24.82 9.66 -15.17
N PHE A 533 -23.94 10.50 -14.60
CA PHE A 533 -23.41 10.29 -13.26
C PHE A 533 -24.45 10.54 -12.16
N SER A 534 -25.43 11.42 -12.40
CA SER A 534 -26.52 11.67 -11.44
C SER A 534 -27.73 10.76 -11.63
N THR A 535 -27.86 10.12 -12.80
CA THR A 535 -29.03 9.31 -13.15
C THR A 535 -28.70 7.82 -13.25
N GLU A 536 -27.86 7.43 -14.20
CA GLU A 536 -27.60 6.03 -14.56
C GLU A 536 -26.59 5.35 -13.62
N VAL A 537 -25.52 6.06 -13.22
CA VAL A 537 -24.49 5.50 -12.32
C VAL A 537 -25.05 5.06 -10.96
N PRO A 538 -25.87 5.86 -10.25
CA PRO A 538 -26.51 5.42 -9.00
C PRO A 538 -27.48 4.26 -9.22
N ARG A 539 -28.18 4.22 -10.35
CA ARG A 539 -29.10 3.13 -10.69
C ARG A 539 -28.35 1.81 -10.81
N ARG A 540 -27.25 1.79 -11.56
CA ARG A 540 -26.39 0.60 -11.70
C ARG A 540 -25.72 0.22 -10.39
N ALA A 541 -25.34 1.19 -9.55
CA ALA A 541 -24.75 0.93 -8.24
C ALA A 541 -25.69 0.13 -7.32
N LEU A 542 -27.01 0.22 -7.47
CA LEU A 542 -27.93 -0.62 -6.69
C LEU A 542 -27.93 -2.09 -7.09
N GLU A 543 -27.46 -2.39 -8.31
CA GLU A 543 -27.39 -3.74 -8.88
C GLU A 543 -25.97 -4.31 -8.82
N GLU A 544 -24.95 -3.44 -8.76
CA GLU A 544 -23.53 -3.78 -8.85
C GLU A 544 -22.75 -3.45 -7.55
N PRO A 545 -22.43 -4.44 -6.70
CA PRO A 545 -21.82 -4.21 -5.39
C PRO A 545 -20.48 -3.46 -5.45
N MET A 546 -19.64 -3.74 -6.45
CA MET A 546 -18.36 -3.06 -6.63
C MET A 546 -18.55 -1.55 -6.83
N LEU A 547 -19.49 -1.18 -7.71
CA LEU A 547 -19.79 0.21 -8.00
C LEU A 547 -20.47 0.89 -6.79
N LEU A 548 -21.35 0.18 -6.08
CA LEU A 548 -21.95 0.66 -4.84
C LEU A 548 -20.91 1.09 -3.82
N LYS A 549 -19.93 0.22 -3.53
CA LYS A 549 -18.89 0.48 -2.54
C LYS A 549 -18.00 1.65 -2.96
N ALA A 550 -17.71 1.78 -4.25
CA ALA A 550 -16.98 2.94 -4.78
C ALA A 550 -17.75 4.26 -4.56
N LEU A 551 -19.06 4.30 -4.85
CA LEU A 551 -19.89 5.48 -4.64
C LEU A 551 -19.99 5.84 -3.15
N LEU A 552 -20.18 4.85 -2.29
CA LEU A 552 -20.25 5.04 -0.85
C LEU A 552 -18.92 5.56 -0.28
N ALA A 553 -17.79 5.02 -0.73
CA ALA A 553 -16.46 5.50 -0.34
C ALA A 553 -16.26 6.97 -0.72
N LEU A 554 -16.54 7.34 -1.99
CA LEU A 554 -16.43 8.71 -2.47
C LEU A 554 -17.35 9.67 -1.70
N ALA A 555 -18.61 9.29 -1.49
CA ALA A 555 -19.58 10.11 -0.77
C ALA A 555 -19.22 10.27 0.72
N ALA A 556 -18.76 9.19 1.38
CA ALA A 556 -18.37 9.22 2.78
C ALA A 556 -17.13 10.11 2.99
N ARG A 557 -16.16 10.05 2.09
CA ARG A 557 -14.99 10.93 2.12
C ARG A 557 -15.36 12.39 1.96
N HIS A 558 -16.19 12.70 0.96
CA HIS A 558 -16.67 14.06 0.74
C HIS A 558 -17.47 14.58 1.96
N ASP A 559 -18.31 13.74 2.58
CA ASP A 559 -19.02 14.06 3.83
C ASP A 559 -18.03 14.31 4.99
N ALA A 560 -17.00 13.47 5.13
CA ALA A 560 -15.97 13.60 6.15
C ALA A 560 -15.18 14.92 6.01
N ILE A 561 -14.84 15.33 4.79
CA ILE A 561 -14.16 16.61 4.55
C ILE A 561 -15.06 17.80 4.90
N LEU A 562 -16.31 17.82 4.40
CA LEU A 562 -17.24 18.92 4.68
C LEU A 562 -17.63 19.04 6.16
N THR A 563 -17.67 17.92 6.88
CA THR A 563 -18.01 17.89 8.31
C THR A 563 -16.80 17.92 9.23
N ASN A 564 -15.59 17.93 8.66
CA ASN A 564 -14.31 17.81 9.37
C ASN A 564 -14.28 16.61 10.35
N ARG A 565 -14.76 15.45 9.89
CA ARG A 565 -14.80 14.17 10.62
C ARG A 565 -13.73 13.21 10.10
N SER A 566 -13.55 12.09 10.81
CA SER A 566 -12.62 11.03 10.41
C SER A 566 -13.02 10.34 9.10
N ASP A 567 -12.04 10.01 8.27
CA ASP A 567 -12.20 9.29 6.98
C ASP A 567 -12.26 7.75 7.14
N CYS A 568 -12.36 7.23 8.37
CA CYS A 568 -12.38 5.78 8.61
C CYS A 568 -13.53 5.05 7.88
N GLU A 569 -14.73 5.66 7.84
CA GLU A 569 -15.89 5.09 7.14
C GLU A 569 -15.63 4.98 5.64
N ALA A 570 -15.08 6.04 5.04
CA ALA A 570 -14.76 6.05 3.62
C ALA A 570 -13.66 5.04 3.28
N SER A 571 -12.65 4.93 4.15
CA SER A 571 -11.57 3.94 4.03
C SER A 571 -12.07 2.50 4.12
N ALA A 572 -13.09 2.22 4.93
CA ALA A 572 -13.71 0.90 5.02
C ALA A 572 -14.43 0.53 3.71
N PHE A 573 -15.30 1.40 3.19
CA PHE A 573 -15.97 1.18 1.91
C PHE A 573 -14.98 1.10 0.74
N HIS A 574 -13.90 1.88 0.78
CA HIS A 574 -12.81 1.79 -0.20
C HIS A 574 -12.14 0.41 -0.13
N GLY A 575 -11.83 -0.10 1.06
CA GLY A 575 -11.29 -1.45 1.26
C GLY A 575 -12.20 -2.53 0.69
N GLU A 576 -13.49 -2.50 1.01
CA GLU A 576 -14.50 -3.41 0.46
C GLU A 576 -14.59 -3.33 -1.07
N CYS A 577 -14.51 -2.12 -1.64
CA CYS A 577 -14.47 -1.92 -3.08
C CYS A 577 -13.22 -2.56 -3.70
N LEU A 578 -12.06 -2.45 -3.07
CA LEU A 578 -10.82 -3.05 -3.57
C LEU A 578 -10.85 -4.58 -3.54
N GLU A 579 -11.47 -5.18 -2.53
CA GLU A 579 -11.67 -6.63 -2.45
C GLU A 579 -12.47 -7.18 -3.65
N LEU A 580 -13.41 -6.39 -4.18
CA LEU A 580 -14.18 -6.72 -5.38
C LEU A 580 -13.46 -6.36 -6.69
N LEU A 581 -12.75 -5.23 -6.70
CA LEU A 581 -12.05 -4.71 -7.88
C LEU A 581 -10.83 -5.57 -8.27
N ILE A 582 -10.05 -6.05 -7.30
CA ILE A 582 -8.82 -6.82 -7.57
C ILE A 582 -9.13 -8.11 -8.34
N PRO A 583 -10.13 -8.94 -7.96
CA PRO A 583 -10.55 -10.08 -8.76
C PRO A 583 -11.06 -9.70 -10.16
N ALA A 584 -11.83 -8.61 -10.29
CA ALA A 584 -12.36 -8.16 -11.58
C ALA A 584 -11.24 -7.78 -12.56
N LEU A 585 -10.20 -7.08 -12.08
CA LEU A 585 -9.02 -6.73 -12.88
C LEU A 585 -8.11 -7.92 -13.23
N ASN A 586 -8.28 -9.08 -12.57
CA ASN A 586 -7.53 -10.29 -12.89
C ASN A 586 -8.20 -11.15 -13.97
N GLN A 587 -9.40 -10.79 -14.43
CA GLN A 587 -10.07 -11.47 -15.53
C GLN A 587 -9.44 -11.10 -16.89
N PRO A 588 -9.62 -11.93 -17.94
CA PRO A 588 -9.19 -11.57 -19.30
C PRO A 588 -9.80 -10.24 -19.74
N GLN A 589 -9.03 -9.44 -20.49
CA GLN A 589 -9.41 -8.08 -20.89
C GLN A 589 -10.73 -7.99 -21.67
N GLU A 590 -11.13 -9.08 -22.34
CA GLU A 590 -12.40 -9.18 -23.08
C GLU A 590 -13.63 -9.12 -22.15
N ASN A 591 -13.45 -9.40 -20.85
CA ASN A 591 -14.51 -9.39 -19.85
C ASN A 591 -14.65 -8.05 -19.13
N TYR A 592 -13.86 -7.03 -19.49
CA TYR A 592 -13.98 -5.71 -18.87
C TYR A 592 -15.26 -5.03 -19.34
N ASP A 593 -16.10 -4.69 -18.37
CA ASP A 593 -17.40 -4.07 -18.61
C ASP A 593 -17.40 -2.58 -18.26
N GLU A 594 -18.51 -1.90 -18.55
CA GLU A 594 -18.68 -0.48 -18.27
C GLU A 594 -18.65 -0.19 -16.75
N ASN A 595 -19.14 -1.11 -15.92
CA ASN A 595 -19.22 -0.93 -14.47
C ASN A 595 -17.83 -0.89 -13.82
N LEU A 596 -16.90 -1.72 -14.31
CA LEU A 596 -15.49 -1.66 -13.95
C LEU A 596 -14.89 -0.29 -14.29
N LEU A 597 -15.16 0.22 -15.48
CA LEU A 597 -14.67 1.53 -15.91
C LEU A 597 -15.21 2.67 -15.04
N ILE A 598 -16.52 2.68 -14.77
CA ILE A 598 -17.16 3.67 -13.88
C ILE A 598 -16.55 3.60 -12.49
N THR A 599 -16.38 2.39 -11.95
CA THR A 599 -15.79 2.17 -10.63
C THR A 599 -14.41 2.80 -10.53
N VAL A 600 -13.55 2.58 -11.53
CA VAL A 600 -12.20 3.13 -11.54
C VAL A 600 -12.21 4.67 -11.62
N VAL A 601 -13.12 5.26 -12.40
CA VAL A 601 -13.29 6.73 -12.47
C VAL A 601 -13.77 7.32 -11.14
N VAL A 602 -14.69 6.64 -10.45
CA VAL A 602 -15.19 7.03 -9.12
C VAL A 602 -14.08 6.93 -8.06
N LEU A 603 -13.31 5.83 -8.06
CA LEU A 603 -12.18 5.68 -7.13
C LEU A 603 -11.09 6.73 -7.38
N ARG A 604 -10.90 7.15 -8.63
CA ARG A 604 -10.00 8.26 -8.94
C ARG A 604 -10.49 9.58 -8.35
N PHE A 605 -11.79 9.88 -8.44
CA PHE A 605 -12.35 11.04 -7.72
C PHE A 605 -12.12 10.95 -6.22
N TYR A 606 -12.24 9.76 -5.62
CA TYR A 606 -12.01 9.54 -4.20
C TYR A 606 -10.57 9.92 -3.82
N GLU A 607 -9.58 9.55 -4.62
CA GLU A 607 -8.17 9.93 -4.41
C GLU A 607 -7.92 11.44 -4.60
N GLU A 608 -8.53 12.03 -5.64
CA GLU A 608 -8.38 13.44 -6.00
C GLU A 608 -8.81 14.40 -4.88
N LEU A 609 -9.78 13.99 -4.05
CA LEU A 609 -10.25 14.79 -2.92
C LEU A 609 -9.23 14.96 -1.79
N GLU A 610 -8.24 14.07 -1.66
CA GLU A 610 -7.35 14.04 -0.47
C GLU A 610 -5.86 14.26 -0.76
N ARG A 611 -5.32 13.81 -1.91
CA ARG A 611 -3.92 13.93 -2.44
C ARG A 611 -2.70 13.75 -1.49
N ILE A 612 -2.85 13.72 -0.16
CA ILE A 612 -1.77 13.50 0.81
C ILE A 612 -1.35 12.02 0.81
N THR A 613 -2.23 11.11 0.35
CA THR A 613 -2.07 9.65 0.38
C THR A 613 -1.68 9.00 -0.96
N ASP A 614 -1.56 9.76 -2.06
CA ASP A 614 -1.51 9.16 -3.40
C ASP A 614 -0.11 8.60 -3.78
N ARG A 615 -0.03 7.27 -3.86
CA ARG A 615 1.11 6.48 -4.38
C ARG A 615 1.01 6.20 -5.89
N LYS A 616 0.09 6.85 -6.61
CA LYS A 616 -0.19 6.69 -8.05
C LYS A 616 -0.62 5.28 -8.47
N CYS A 617 -0.99 4.42 -7.52
CA CYS A 617 -1.25 3.00 -7.79
C CYS A 617 -2.43 2.78 -8.74
N HIS A 618 -3.45 3.64 -8.69
CA HIS A 618 -4.65 3.53 -9.52
C HIS A 618 -4.58 4.36 -10.82
N LEU A 619 -3.76 5.42 -10.86
CA LEU A 619 -3.52 6.23 -12.07
C LEU A 619 -2.92 5.41 -13.23
N LEU A 620 -1.91 4.58 -12.95
CA LEU A 620 -1.28 3.74 -13.99
C LEU A 620 -2.19 2.58 -14.44
N GLY A 621 -2.98 2.01 -13.53
CA GLY A 621 -3.95 0.95 -13.84
C GLY A 621 -5.12 1.46 -14.68
N SER A 622 -5.63 2.66 -14.36
CA SER A 622 -6.77 3.27 -15.05
C SER A 622 -6.44 3.80 -16.45
N ASN A 623 -5.26 4.41 -16.65
CA ASN A 623 -4.79 4.81 -17.97
C ASN A 623 -4.64 3.60 -18.91
N ARG A 624 -4.10 2.48 -18.40
CA ARG A 624 -4.06 1.22 -19.14
C ARG A 624 -5.46 0.71 -19.44
N LEU A 625 -6.36 0.70 -18.46
CA LEU A 625 -7.73 0.22 -18.62
C LEU A 625 -8.48 0.98 -19.73
N LEU A 626 -8.39 2.31 -19.78
CA LEU A 626 -9.06 3.10 -20.82
C LEU A 626 -8.41 3.01 -22.20
N ASN A 627 -7.09 2.92 -22.27
CA ASN A 627 -6.43 2.64 -23.54
C ASN A 627 -6.80 1.25 -24.07
N LEU A 628 -7.08 0.28 -23.19
CA LEU A 628 -7.61 -1.03 -23.56
C LEU A 628 -9.10 -0.97 -23.98
N MET A 629 -9.90 -0.12 -23.33
CA MET A 629 -11.30 0.14 -23.67
C MET A 629 -11.45 1.27 -24.71
N SER A 630 -10.60 1.28 -25.74
CA SER A 630 -10.53 2.32 -26.79
C SER A 630 -11.87 2.67 -27.45
N ARG A 631 -12.83 1.73 -27.49
CA ARG A 631 -14.18 1.96 -28.06
C ARG A 631 -15.08 2.79 -27.16
N SER A 632 -14.85 2.84 -25.85
CA SER A 632 -15.72 3.54 -24.90
C SER A 632 -15.81 5.04 -25.21
N ALA A 633 -14.70 5.67 -25.61
CA ALA A 633 -14.64 7.10 -25.95
C ALA A 633 -15.45 7.52 -27.21
N SER A 634 -15.92 6.55 -28.00
CA SER A 634 -16.75 6.79 -29.20
C SER A 634 -18.02 5.94 -29.23
N SER A 635 -18.38 5.31 -28.10
CA SER A 635 -19.50 4.37 -28.02
C SER A 635 -20.88 5.02 -27.87
N GLY A 636 -20.95 6.30 -27.52
CA GLY A 636 -22.20 6.93 -27.09
C GLY A 636 -22.55 6.65 -25.62
N GLY A 637 -23.53 7.38 -25.10
CA GLY A 637 -24.13 7.10 -23.79
C GLY A 637 -23.14 7.17 -22.60
N LEU A 638 -23.35 6.28 -21.62
CA LEU A 638 -22.62 6.27 -20.35
C LEU A 638 -21.12 6.03 -20.53
N ALA A 639 -20.73 5.04 -21.34
CA ALA A 639 -19.32 4.71 -21.53
C ALA A 639 -18.53 5.87 -22.17
N GLU A 640 -19.15 6.62 -23.08
CA GLU A 640 -18.55 7.84 -23.64
C GLU A 640 -18.47 8.96 -22.59
N ALA A 641 -19.53 9.20 -21.81
CA ALA A 641 -19.53 10.20 -20.73
C ALA A 641 -18.44 9.93 -19.68
N VAL A 642 -18.27 8.67 -19.28
CA VAL A 642 -17.22 8.23 -18.35
C VAL A 642 -15.82 8.45 -18.92
N SER A 643 -15.64 8.19 -20.22
CA SER A 643 -14.37 8.45 -20.92
C SER A 643 -14.02 9.95 -20.91
N TRP A 644 -14.99 10.83 -21.20
CA TRP A 644 -14.79 12.28 -21.14
C TRP A 644 -14.51 12.81 -19.72
N GLN A 645 -15.12 12.21 -18.70
CA GLN A 645 -14.76 12.53 -17.31
C GLN A 645 -13.31 12.12 -17.01
N PHE A 646 -12.89 10.93 -17.45
CA PHE A 646 -11.51 10.50 -17.28
C PHE A 646 -10.50 11.39 -18.01
N LEU A 647 -10.80 11.86 -19.22
CA LEU A 647 -9.95 12.81 -19.95
C LEU A 647 -9.69 14.08 -19.11
N ARG A 648 -10.73 14.60 -18.44
CA ARG A 648 -10.59 15.76 -17.55
C ARG A 648 -9.71 15.46 -16.34
N GLN A 649 -9.84 14.27 -15.75
CA GLN A 649 -8.96 13.82 -14.66
C GLN A 649 -7.50 13.63 -15.13
N ALA A 650 -7.29 13.13 -16.36
CA ALA A 650 -5.96 13.00 -16.96
C ALA A 650 -5.31 14.38 -17.18
N ILE A 651 -6.07 15.36 -17.68
CA ILE A 651 -5.62 16.74 -17.80
C ILE A 651 -5.21 17.29 -16.43
N TYR A 652 -6.04 17.09 -15.40
CA TYR A 652 -5.69 17.48 -14.03
C TYR A 652 -4.35 16.90 -13.59
N SER A 653 -4.19 15.58 -13.68
CA SER A 653 -2.96 14.90 -13.25
C SER A 653 -1.75 15.43 -14.00
N SER A 654 -1.84 15.67 -15.31
CA SER A 654 -0.75 16.24 -16.09
C SER A 654 -0.39 17.68 -15.70
N ILE A 655 -1.38 18.56 -15.44
CA ILE A 655 -1.13 19.95 -15.01
C ILE A 655 -0.41 19.97 -13.66
N VAL A 656 -0.92 19.21 -12.70
CA VAL A 656 -0.47 19.26 -11.31
C VAL A 656 0.84 18.49 -11.11
N GLN A 657 0.96 17.31 -11.69
CA GLN A 657 2.11 16.43 -11.50
C GLN A 657 3.25 16.71 -12.50
N SER A 658 3.00 17.51 -13.54
CA SER A 658 3.97 17.79 -14.63
C SER A 658 4.37 16.55 -15.42
N GLU A 659 3.46 15.58 -15.56
CA GLU A 659 3.71 14.31 -16.24
C GLU A 659 3.00 14.23 -17.60
N PRO A 660 3.60 13.53 -18.58
CA PRO A 660 2.97 13.31 -19.89
C PRO A 660 1.61 12.63 -19.74
N MET A 661 0.63 13.12 -20.50
CA MET A 661 -0.69 12.52 -20.53
C MET A 661 -0.64 11.16 -21.26
N GLN A 662 -0.86 10.08 -20.51
CA GLN A 662 -0.80 8.68 -20.99
C GLN A 662 -2.14 8.19 -21.57
N LEU A 663 -2.77 8.99 -22.43
CA LEU A 663 -4.06 8.68 -23.05
C LEU A 663 -3.96 8.83 -24.57
N ASP A 664 -4.48 7.85 -25.32
CA ASP A 664 -4.52 7.94 -26.77
C ASP A 664 -5.68 8.83 -27.25
N MET A 665 -5.35 10.05 -27.69
CA MET A 665 -6.34 11.03 -28.16
C MET A 665 -7.11 10.55 -29.40
N ARG A 666 -6.57 9.61 -30.18
CA ARG A 666 -7.25 9.04 -31.36
C ARG A 666 -8.55 8.33 -31.01
N ASN A 667 -8.68 7.84 -29.77
CA ASN A 667 -9.90 7.21 -29.29
C ASN A 667 -11.08 8.18 -29.24
N TYR A 668 -10.81 9.48 -29.05
CA TYR A 668 -11.83 10.52 -28.94
C TYR A 668 -12.19 11.11 -30.30
N GLU A 669 -11.35 11.03 -31.34
CA GLU A 669 -11.60 11.65 -32.66
C GLU A 669 -12.94 11.26 -33.31
N ARG A 670 -13.49 10.10 -32.94
CA ARG A 670 -14.78 9.58 -33.42
C ARG A 670 -15.94 9.78 -32.45
N SER A 671 -15.73 10.54 -31.38
CA SER A 671 -16.73 10.82 -30.36
C SER A 671 -17.95 11.53 -30.97
N SER A 672 -19.14 11.17 -30.46
CA SER A 672 -20.40 11.80 -30.87
C SER A 672 -20.44 13.29 -30.57
N VAL A 673 -19.64 13.74 -29.59
CA VAL A 673 -19.45 15.13 -29.19
C VAL A 673 -19.11 16.04 -30.38
N PHE A 674 -18.28 15.59 -31.32
CA PHE A 674 -17.85 16.43 -32.45
C PHE A 674 -18.92 16.63 -33.53
N HIS A 675 -20.06 15.94 -33.42
CA HIS A 675 -21.18 16.04 -34.37
C HIS A 675 -22.42 16.71 -33.75
N ARG A 676 -22.36 17.05 -32.46
CA ARG A 676 -23.46 17.64 -31.72
C ARG A 676 -23.31 19.15 -31.62
N ASP A 677 -24.44 19.85 -31.69
CA ASP A 677 -24.51 21.31 -31.66
C ASP A 677 -25.18 21.78 -30.35
N ASP A 678 -24.57 21.42 -29.22
CA ASP A 678 -25.01 21.81 -27.88
C ASP A 678 -23.84 22.29 -27.02
N ASP A 679 -24.13 22.99 -25.92
CA ASP A 679 -23.10 23.63 -25.10
C ASP A 679 -22.11 22.61 -24.49
N ALA A 680 -22.57 21.41 -24.13
CA ALA A 680 -21.70 20.36 -23.59
C ALA A 680 -20.72 19.86 -24.66
N ALA A 681 -21.20 19.69 -25.89
CA ALA A 681 -20.38 19.31 -27.03
C ALA A 681 -19.30 20.36 -27.38
N HIS A 682 -19.66 21.64 -27.36
CA HIS A 682 -18.72 22.75 -27.55
C HIS A 682 -17.65 22.80 -26.45
N ALA A 683 -18.04 22.54 -25.19
CA ALA A 683 -17.11 22.50 -24.06
C ALA A 683 -16.13 21.32 -24.17
N ASN A 684 -16.62 20.12 -24.49
CA ASN A 684 -15.76 18.96 -24.71
C ASN A 684 -14.79 19.15 -25.89
N SER A 685 -15.17 19.91 -26.91
CA SER A 685 -14.28 20.23 -28.05
C SER A 685 -13.03 21.03 -27.62
N ILE A 686 -13.18 22.05 -26.76
CA ILE A 686 -12.01 22.80 -26.25
C ILE A 686 -11.24 22.00 -25.19
N ILE A 687 -11.91 21.15 -24.40
CA ILE A 687 -11.25 20.21 -23.49
C ILE A 687 -10.32 19.28 -24.27
N PHE A 688 -10.80 18.73 -25.40
CA PHE A 688 -9.99 17.89 -26.29
C PHE A 688 -8.77 18.63 -26.85
N LEU A 689 -8.96 19.86 -27.36
CA LEU A 689 -7.84 20.68 -27.84
C LEU A 689 -6.82 20.97 -26.73
N CYS A 690 -7.29 21.29 -25.52
CA CYS A 690 -6.45 21.50 -24.35
C CYS A 690 -5.62 20.24 -24.03
N ALA A 691 -6.23 19.07 -24.06
CA ALA A 691 -5.55 17.80 -23.85
C ALA A 691 -4.46 17.55 -24.91
N CYS A 692 -4.75 17.78 -26.20
CA CYS A 692 -3.77 17.67 -27.28
C CYS A 692 -2.56 18.61 -27.09
N ILE A 693 -2.80 19.83 -26.61
CA ILE A 693 -1.75 20.81 -26.30
C ILE A 693 -0.87 20.31 -25.13
N ILE A 694 -1.49 19.85 -24.04
CA ILE A 694 -0.78 19.33 -22.86
C ILE A 694 0.03 18.09 -23.22
N GLN A 695 -0.51 17.17 -24.03
CA GLN A 695 0.20 15.98 -24.49
C GLN A 695 1.51 16.32 -25.22
N GLN A 696 1.51 17.39 -26.01
CA GLN A 696 2.73 17.85 -26.70
C GLN A 696 3.69 18.62 -25.78
N CYS A 697 3.18 19.36 -24.78
CA CYS A 697 4.01 20.08 -23.79
C CYS A 697 4.76 19.16 -22.83
N CYS A 698 4.17 18.04 -22.44
CA CYS A 698 4.68 17.19 -21.36
C CYS A 698 5.50 15.98 -21.85
N ASN A 699 5.84 15.92 -23.15
CA ASN A 699 6.71 14.86 -23.69
C ASN A 699 8.17 15.01 -23.20
N ALA A 700 8.88 13.88 -23.10
CA ALA A 700 10.18 13.73 -22.45
C ALA A 700 11.23 14.83 -22.78
N PRO A 701 12.15 15.15 -21.84
CA PRO A 701 13.19 16.16 -22.05
C PRO A 701 14.04 15.81 -23.28
N GLY A 702 14.00 16.69 -24.29
CA GLY A 702 14.67 16.51 -25.58
C GLY A 702 13.74 16.30 -26.79
N TYR A 703 12.43 16.15 -26.58
CA TYR A 703 11.48 16.12 -27.69
C TYR A 703 11.25 17.53 -28.25
N VAL A 704 11.59 17.74 -29.52
CA VAL A 704 11.35 19.00 -30.21
C VAL A 704 9.89 19.05 -30.65
N ILE A 705 9.12 19.98 -30.10
CA ILE A 705 7.74 20.24 -30.52
C ILE A 705 7.73 20.51 -32.03
N ASP A 706 6.93 19.75 -32.78
CA ASP A 706 6.73 20.02 -34.20
C ASP A 706 5.97 21.34 -34.35
N ARG A 707 6.70 22.39 -34.76
CA ARG A 707 6.16 23.75 -34.89
C ARG A 707 4.93 23.84 -35.78
N LYS A 708 4.79 22.95 -36.78
CA LYS A 708 3.62 22.97 -37.68
C LYS A 708 2.36 22.43 -37.00
N SER A 709 2.42 21.28 -36.33
CA SER A 709 1.29 20.76 -35.57
C SER A 709 0.95 21.65 -34.36
N TRP A 710 1.96 22.23 -33.71
CA TRP A 710 1.77 23.20 -32.64
C TRP A 710 1.00 24.45 -33.09
N GLN A 711 1.44 25.06 -34.20
CA GLN A 711 0.75 26.23 -34.77
C GLN A 711 -0.70 25.88 -35.16
N ARG A 712 -0.94 24.69 -35.72
CA ARG A 712 -2.31 24.24 -36.03
C ARG A 712 -3.19 24.14 -34.79
N LEU A 713 -2.68 23.60 -33.68
CA LEU A 713 -3.42 23.54 -32.42
C LEU A 713 -3.73 24.94 -31.89
N ALA A 714 -2.76 25.86 -31.95
CA ALA A 714 -2.97 27.25 -31.58
C ALA A 714 -4.06 27.92 -32.46
N ASP A 715 -4.00 27.71 -33.77
CA ASP A 715 -4.98 28.25 -34.72
C ASP A 715 -6.39 27.68 -34.45
N TYR A 716 -6.50 26.39 -34.14
CA TYR A 716 -7.78 25.75 -33.79
C TYR A 716 -8.36 26.27 -32.47
N VAL A 717 -7.53 26.54 -31.45
CA VAL A 717 -8.00 27.16 -30.19
C VAL A 717 -8.55 28.56 -30.45
N GLU A 718 -7.89 29.34 -31.29
CA GLU A 718 -8.35 30.69 -31.67
C GLU A 718 -9.60 30.65 -32.56
N GLU A 719 -9.68 29.69 -33.48
CA GLU A 719 -10.87 29.46 -34.30
C GLU A 719 -12.06 29.05 -33.43
N TRP A 720 -11.88 28.11 -32.51
CA TRP A 720 -12.91 27.73 -31.54
C TRP A 720 -13.40 28.95 -30.75
N TYR A 721 -12.48 29.80 -30.27
CA TYR A 721 -12.86 31.00 -29.51
C TYR A 721 -13.65 32.01 -30.36
N ARG A 722 -13.34 32.15 -31.66
CA ARG A 722 -14.10 33.02 -32.57
C ARG A 722 -15.48 32.44 -32.91
N ASN A 723 -15.57 31.12 -33.05
CA ASN A 723 -16.76 30.41 -33.47
C ASN A 723 -17.71 30.04 -32.32
N LYS A 724 -17.30 30.22 -31.06
CA LYS A 724 -18.13 29.93 -29.88
C LYS A 724 -19.52 30.59 -29.99
N PRO A 725 -20.59 29.95 -29.48
CA PRO A 725 -21.94 30.51 -29.53
C PRO A 725 -22.02 31.89 -28.88
N ARG A 726 -22.91 32.75 -29.39
CA ARG A 726 -23.11 34.10 -28.82
C ARG A 726 -23.57 34.05 -27.35
N THR A 727 -24.26 32.99 -26.96
CA THR A 727 -24.72 32.72 -25.59
C THR A 727 -23.57 32.49 -24.59
N TRP A 728 -22.35 32.26 -25.09
CA TRP A 728 -21.15 32.10 -24.27
C TRP A 728 -20.45 33.42 -23.96
N GLN A 729 -20.94 34.54 -24.51
CA GLN A 729 -20.46 35.86 -24.09
C GLN A 729 -21.01 36.20 -22.70
N PRO A 730 -20.22 36.89 -21.85
CA PRO A 730 -20.72 37.33 -20.56
C PRO A 730 -21.94 38.24 -20.71
N LEU A 731 -23.00 37.97 -19.95
CA LEU A 731 -24.16 38.85 -19.78
C LEU A 731 -23.74 40.18 -19.16
N ARG A 732 -22.76 40.11 -18.26
CA ARG A 732 -22.08 41.23 -17.62
C ARG A 732 -20.60 40.92 -17.60
N TYR A 733 -19.80 41.91 -17.98
CA TYR A 733 -18.36 41.89 -17.85
C TYR A 733 -17.90 43.13 -17.11
N GLU A 734 -17.14 42.92 -16.04
CA GLU A 734 -16.40 43.98 -15.37
C GLU A 734 -14.94 43.58 -15.20
N ALA A 735 -14.05 44.49 -15.60
CA ALA A 735 -12.61 44.28 -15.47
C ALA A 735 -12.18 44.31 -13.99
N PRO A 736 -11.04 43.68 -13.63
CA PRO A 736 -10.48 43.77 -12.28
C PRO A 736 -10.24 45.23 -11.87
N ASP A 737 -10.51 45.55 -10.62
CA ASP A 737 -10.26 46.87 -10.03
C ASP A 737 -9.51 46.70 -8.70
N LEU A 738 -8.19 46.78 -8.77
CA LEU A 738 -7.30 46.68 -7.61
C LEU A 738 -7.48 47.85 -6.63
N SER A 739 -8.01 48.99 -7.06
CA SER A 739 -8.25 50.15 -6.18
C SER A 739 -9.49 49.97 -5.30
N ALA A 740 -10.43 49.15 -5.76
CA ALA A 740 -11.66 48.78 -5.06
C ALA A 740 -11.56 47.41 -4.36
N ASP A 741 -10.35 46.88 -4.16
CA ASP A 741 -10.07 45.55 -3.59
C ASP A 741 -10.77 44.40 -4.35
N ARG A 742 -10.89 44.53 -5.67
CA ARG A 742 -11.48 43.53 -6.56
C ARG A 742 -10.45 43.01 -7.57
N PRO A 743 -9.62 42.03 -7.17
CA PRO A 743 -8.51 41.54 -8.00
C PRO A 743 -8.94 40.65 -9.17
N PHE A 744 -10.16 40.12 -9.16
CA PHE A 744 -10.66 39.21 -10.20
C PHE A 744 -11.76 39.88 -11.04
N PRO A 745 -11.85 39.55 -12.35
CA PRO A 745 -12.92 40.06 -13.20
C PRO A 745 -14.26 39.42 -12.86
N GLU A 746 -15.34 40.15 -13.14
CA GLU A 746 -16.71 39.64 -13.02
C GLU A 746 -17.23 39.22 -14.40
N LEU A 747 -17.57 37.94 -14.58
CA LEU A 747 -18.04 37.36 -15.85
C LEU A 747 -19.27 36.49 -15.62
N TRP A 748 -20.46 37.03 -15.84
CA TRP A 748 -21.71 36.28 -15.67
C TRP A 748 -22.03 35.51 -16.95
N ILE A 749 -21.86 34.18 -16.92
CA ILE A 749 -22.06 33.32 -18.09
C ILE A 749 -23.40 32.61 -17.97
N MET A 750 -24.17 32.58 -19.05
CA MET A 750 -25.52 31.99 -19.05
C MET A 750 -25.49 30.46 -18.90
N SER A 751 -24.48 29.81 -19.47
CA SER A 751 -24.42 28.35 -19.61
C SER A 751 -23.32 27.74 -18.72
N PRO A 752 -23.65 26.78 -17.83
CA PRO A 752 -22.64 26.11 -17.00
C PRO A 752 -21.52 25.38 -17.78
N PRO A 753 -21.79 24.61 -18.84
CA PRO A 753 -20.73 24.06 -19.71
C PRO A 753 -19.86 25.16 -20.34
N ALA A 754 -20.42 26.33 -20.67
CA ALA A 754 -19.66 27.43 -21.25
C ALA A 754 -18.63 28.01 -20.27
N VAL A 755 -18.94 28.09 -18.96
CA VAL A 755 -17.98 28.49 -17.92
C VAL A 755 -16.76 27.57 -17.96
N VAL A 756 -17.00 26.26 -17.92
CA VAL A 756 -15.93 25.25 -17.95
C VAL A 756 -15.16 25.32 -19.27
N GLY A 757 -15.85 25.39 -20.41
CA GLY A 757 -15.20 25.53 -21.72
C GLY A 757 -14.29 26.75 -21.83
N LEU A 758 -14.72 27.91 -21.32
CA LEU A 758 -13.89 29.13 -21.28
C LEU A 758 -12.66 28.97 -20.35
N GLN A 759 -12.77 28.22 -19.26
CA GLN A 759 -11.60 27.92 -18.42
C GLN A 759 -10.58 27.01 -19.12
N TYR A 760 -11.03 25.99 -19.86
CA TYR A 760 -10.15 25.15 -20.67
C TYR A 760 -9.54 25.91 -21.85
N TYR A 761 -10.23 26.93 -22.39
CA TYR A 761 -9.62 27.89 -23.32
C TYR A 761 -8.47 28.65 -22.66
N HIS A 762 -8.67 29.22 -21.47
CA HIS A 762 -7.61 29.91 -20.74
C HIS A 762 -6.45 28.98 -20.35
N ALA A 763 -6.74 27.74 -19.96
CA ALA A 763 -5.71 26.71 -19.74
C ALA A 763 -4.88 26.48 -21.01
N SER A 764 -5.54 26.32 -22.16
CA SER A 764 -4.87 26.16 -23.47
C SER A 764 -3.96 27.36 -23.77
N LYS A 765 -4.41 28.59 -23.53
CA LYS A 765 -3.61 29.80 -23.73
C LYS A 765 -2.38 29.86 -22.81
N ILE A 766 -2.48 29.40 -21.58
CA ILE A 766 -1.34 29.30 -20.65
C ILE A 766 -0.28 28.36 -21.21
N PHE A 767 -0.66 27.14 -21.61
CA PHE A 767 0.28 26.17 -22.17
C PHE A 767 0.89 26.60 -23.50
N LEU A 768 0.11 27.25 -24.36
CA LEU A 768 0.63 27.88 -25.58
C LEU A 768 1.70 28.94 -25.27
N THR A 769 1.47 29.77 -24.26
CA THR A 769 2.43 30.81 -23.84
C THR A 769 3.73 30.22 -23.28
N LEU A 770 3.69 29.09 -22.57
CA LEU A 770 4.88 28.44 -22.00
C LEU A 770 5.79 27.82 -23.07
N SER A 771 5.21 27.40 -24.18
CA SER A 771 5.91 26.69 -25.25
C SER A 771 6.62 27.61 -26.26
N ASP A 772 6.33 28.91 -26.22
CA ASP A 772 6.97 29.93 -27.05
C ASP A 772 8.41 30.15 -26.58
N ALA A 773 9.27 29.16 -26.83
CA ALA A 773 10.68 29.20 -26.47
C ALA A 773 11.36 30.39 -27.17
N PRO A 774 12.21 31.16 -26.47
CA PRO A 774 12.96 32.25 -27.07
C PRO A 774 13.76 31.75 -28.28
N SER A 775 13.75 32.48 -29.38
CA SER A 775 14.56 32.12 -30.54
C SER A 775 16.05 32.14 -30.17
N LEU A 776 16.84 31.23 -30.77
CA LEU A 776 18.31 31.14 -30.58
C LEU A 776 19.08 32.44 -30.95
N GLN A 777 18.40 33.48 -31.44
CA GLN A 777 18.97 34.76 -31.86
C GLN A 777 18.63 35.92 -30.91
N MET A 778 17.98 35.68 -29.77
CA MET A 778 17.63 36.73 -28.81
C MET A 778 18.79 37.03 -27.86
N SER A 779 18.95 38.31 -27.49
CA SER A 779 19.84 38.72 -26.41
C SER A 779 19.30 38.30 -25.02
N ASP A 780 20.18 38.22 -24.01
CA ASP A 780 19.80 37.88 -22.63
C ASP A 780 18.70 38.80 -22.07
N TYR A 781 18.75 40.10 -22.41
CA TYR A 781 17.71 41.07 -22.06
C TYR A 781 16.37 40.74 -22.71
N GLU A 782 16.36 40.39 -24.00
CA GLU A 782 15.14 40.04 -24.73
C GLU A 782 14.53 38.73 -24.22
N MET A 783 15.36 37.75 -23.84
CA MET A 783 14.91 36.51 -23.19
C MET A 783 14.27 36.78 -21.83
N SER A 784 14.91 37.61 -20.99
CA SER A 784 14.37 38.01 -19.69
C SER A 784 13.04 38.77 -19.83
N ARG A 785 12.98 39.74 -20.76
CA ARG A 785 11.75 40.47 -21.08
C ARG A 785 10.64 39.55 -21.59
N ALA A 786 10.95 38.61 -22.47
CA ALA A 786 9.97 37.66 -23.00
C ALA A 786 9.38 36.78 -21.90
N ARG A 787 10.22 36.31 -20.96
CA ARG A 787 9.78 35.56 -19.77
C ARG A 787 8.83 36.37 -18.88
N LEU A 788 9.16 37.63 -18.60
CA LEU A 788 8.28 38.50 -17.80
C LEU A 788 6.93 38.77 -18.48
N VAL A 789 6.92 38.94 -19.81
CA VAL A 789 5.68 39.10 -20.59
C VAL A 789 4.86 37.81 -20.56
N ALA A 790 5.50 36.64 -20.69
CA ALA A 790 4.86 35.34 -20.59
C ALA A 790 4.23 35.13 -19.19
N GLU A 791 4.98 35.38 -18.12
CA GLU A 791 4.47 35.28 -16.73
C GLU A 791 3.26 36.20 -16.51
N LYS A 792 3.29 37.44 -17.04
CA LYS A 792 2.15 38.37 -16.96
C LYS A 792 0.92 37.85 -17.70
N ASN A 793 1.10 37.27 -18.89
CA ASN A 793 0.00 36.68 -19.67
C ASN A 793 -0.60 35.47 -18.96
N ILE A 794 0.26 34.61 -18.39
CA ILE A 794 -0.17 33.45 -17.59
C ILE A 794 -0.98 33.91 -16.38
N ALA A 795 -0.48 34.88 -15.62
CA ALA A 795 -1.19 35.45 -14.47
C ALA A 795 -2.58 36.00 -14.87
N SER A 796 -2.68 36.72 -15.99
CA SER A 796 -3.95 37.24 -16.49
C SER A 796 -4.97 36.13 -16.80
N HIS A 797 -4.52 34.99 -17.32
CA HIS A 797 -5.39 33.84 -17.59
C HIS A 797 -5.81 33.12 -16.31
N VAL A 798 -4.92 32.97 -15.33
CA VAL A 798 -5.24 32.40 -14.00
C VAL A 798 -6.28 33.28 -13.29
N VAL A 799 -6.06 34.61 -13.26
CA VAL A 799 -7.00 35.60 -12.69
C VAL A 799 -8.37 35.51 -13.36
N THR A 800 -8.42 35.34 -14.69
CA THR A 800 -9.69 35.18 -15.41
C THR A 800 -10.39 33.87 -15.08
N ALA A 801 -9.64 32.76 -14.93
CA ALA A 801 -10.20 31.47 -14.55
C ALA A 801 -10.80 31.47 -13.13
N ILE A 802 -10.17 32.19 -12.20
CA ILE A 802 -10.72 32.44 -10.84
C ILE A 802 -11.97 33.31 -10.93
N GLY A 803 -11.92 34.40 -11.69
CA GLY A 803 -13.07 35.30 -11.91
C GLY A 803 -14.29 34.57 -12.49
N LEU A 804 -14.08 33.68 -13.47
CA LEU A 804 -15.13 32.82 -14.03
C LEU A 804 -15.79 31.94 -12.95
N SER A 805 -15.02 31.45 -11.98
CA SER A 805 -15.57 30.61 -10.89
C SER A 805 -16.34 31.41 -9.86
N LEU A 806 -15.75 32.52 -9.38
CA LEU A 806 -16.38 33.39 -8.39
C LEU A 806 -17.65 34.07 -8.93
N SER A 807 -17.70 34.35 -10.23
CA SER A 807 -18.86 34.96 -10.88
C SER A 807 -20.02 33.99 -11.13
N ASN A 808 -19.76 32.67 -11.09
CA ASN A 808 -20.72 31.63 -11.43
C ASN A 808 -20.77 30.56 -10.33
N GLU A 809 -21.14 30.97 -9.11
CA GLU A 809 -21.01 30.16 -7.88
C GLU A 809 -21.71 28.79 -7.91
N ASN A 810 -22.77 28.65 -8.71
CA ASN A 810 -23.50 27.39 -8.86
C ASN A 810 -22.76 26.36 -9.73
N VAL A 811 -21.72 26.77 -10.47
CA VAL A 811 -20.95 25.89 -11.36
C VAL A 811 -19.77 25.30 -10.60
N GLN A 812 -20.04 24.36 -9.71
CA GLN A 812 -19.03 23.76 -8.82
C GLN A 812 -17.80 23.22 -9.55
N ASN A 813 -17.97 22.63 -10.75
CA ASN A 813 -16.87 22.13 -11.56
C ASN A 813 -15.82 23.21 -11.88
N SER A 814 -16.22 24.47 -12.05
CA SER A 814 -15.31 25.53 -12.48
C SER A 814 -14.20 25.80 -11.46
N TYR A 815 -14.49 25.56 -10.19
CA TYR A 815 -13.54 25.74 -9.11
C TYR A 815 -12.38 24.72 -9.18
N PHE A 816 -12.61 23.54 -9.79
CA PHE A 816 -11.58 22.51 -9.94
C PHE A 816 -10.45 22.96 -10.85
N ILE A 817 -10.78 23.31 -12.09
CA ILE A 817 -9.77 23.72 -13.07
C ILE A 817 -9.06 25.02 -12.67
N ALA A 818 -9.78 25.97 -12.06
CA ALA A 818 -9.17 27.20 -11.54
C ALA A 818 -8.15 26.90 -10.43
N SER A 819 -8.47 25.98 -9.52
CA SER A 819 -7.54 25.53 -8.48
C SER A 819 -6.33 24.79 -9.06
N HIS A 820 -6.51 23.96 -10.10
CA HIS A 820 -5.39 23.28 -10.77
C HIS A 820 -4.42 24.28 -11.43
N LEU A 821 -4.97 25.28 -12.13
CA LEU A 821 -4.17 26.34 -12.75
C LEU A 821 -3.47 27.19 -11.69
N LEU A 822 -4.17 27.51 -10.60
CA LEU A 822 -3.61 28.27 -9.49
C LEU A 822 -2.50 27.49 -8.78
N GLN A 823 -2.66 26.18 -8.58
CA GLN A 823 -1.62 25.34 -7.98
C GLN A 823 -0.34 25.32 -8.82
N ARG A 824 -0.45 25.22 -10.15
CA ARG A 824 0.72 25.10 -11.02
C ARG A 824 1.34 26.44 -11.41
N PHE A 825 0.52 27.46 -11.59
CA PHE A 825 0.92 28.75 -12.18
C PHE A 825 0.66 29.94 -11.24
N GLY A 826 0.19 29.72 -10.02
CA GLY A 826 -0.08 30.77 -9.04
C GLY A 826 1.15 31.56 -8.63
N TYR A 827 2.36 31.00 -8.77
CA TYR A 827 3.62 31.73 -8.58
C TYR A 827 3.78 32.96 -9.50
N CYS A 828 3.03 33.02 -10.61
CA CYS A 828 3.02 34.17 -11.53
C CYS A 828 2.21 35.37 -10.98
N LEU A 829 1.41 35.19 -9.92
CA LEU A 829 0.66 36.29 -9.29
C LEU A 829 1.61 37.18 -8.49
N ARG A 830 1.67 38.47 -8.85
CA ARG A 830 2.60 39.44 -8.25
C ARG A 830 1.89 40.49 -7.39
N GLN A 831 0.60 40.73 -7.62
CA GLN A 831 -0.14 41.75 -6.87
C GLN A 831 -0.62 41.17 -5.52
N PRO A 832 -0.40 41.85 -4.38
CA PRO A 832 -0.84 41.37 -3.08
C PRO A 832 -2.36 41.09 -3.00
N ALA A 833 -3.18 41.93 -3.65
CA ALA A 833 -4.63 41.72 -3.71
C ALA A 833 -5.00 40.43 -4.46
N GLU A 834 -4.31 40.12 -5.57
CA GLU A 834 -4.52 38.87 -6.33
C GLU A 834 -4.10 37.65 -5.51
N GLN A 835 -2.97 37.74 -4.80
CA GLN A 835 -2.47 36.68 -3.92
C GLN A 835 -3.44 36.39 -2.77
N GLN A 836 -3.87 37.44 -2.05
CA GLN A 836 -4.85 37.30 -0.96
C GLN A 836 -6.19 36.78 -1.47
N GLY A 837 -6.68 37.31 -2.60
CA GLY A 837 -7.90 36.83 -3.23
C GLY A 837 -7.82 35.36 -3.65
N ALA A 838 -6.65 34.90 -4.10
CA ALA A 838 -6.43 33.51 -4.50
C ALA A 838 -6.46 32.56 -3.29
N LEU A 839 -5.90 32.98 -2.15
CA LEU A 839 -5.97 32.20 -0.89
C LEU A 839 -7.40 32.12 -0.35
N GLN A 840 -8.17 33.21 -0.44
CA GLN A 840 -9.59 33.22 -0.09
C GLN A 840 -10.40 32.31 -1.03
N PHE A 841 -10.09 32.32 -2.33
CA PHE A 841 -10.68 31.42 -3.30
C PHE A 841 -10.45 29.95 -2.93
N LEU A 842 -9.21 29.55 -2.63
CA LEU A 842 -8.89 28.18 -2.20
C LEU A 842 -9.63 27.81 -0.90
N SER A 843 -9.62 28.70 0.09
CA SER A 843 -10.36 28.50 1.35
C SER A 843 -11.86 28.26 1.10
N ARG A 844 -12.46 28.98 0.14
CA ARG A 844 -13.85 28.79 -0.28
C ARG A 844 -14.07 27.44 -0.97
N VAL A 845 -13.12 26.97 -1.78
CA VAL A 845 -13.17 25.64 -2.41
C VAL A 845 -13.23 24.56 -1.34
N GLU A 846 -12.36 24.63 -0.34
CA GLU A 846 -12.31 23.64 0.74
C GLU A 846 -13.60 23.63 1.56
N ALA A 847 -14.10 24.80 1.95
CA ALA A 847 -15.31 24.92 2.76
C ALA A 847 -16.59 24.49 2.04
N ASN A 848 -16.72 24.78 0.74
CA ASN A 848 -17.99 24.61 0.03
C ASN A 848 -18.04 23.35 -0.84
N LEU A 849 -16.89 22.90 -1.37
CA LEU A 849 -16.80 21.79 -2.32
C LEU A 849 -16.14 20.55 -1.74
N GLY A 850 -15.69 20.61 -0.48
CA GLY A 850 -15.12 19.44 0.21
C GLY A 850 -13.82 18.96 -0.41
N TRP A 851 -13.04 19.86 -1.01
CA TRP A 851 -11.77 19.54 -1.65
C TRP A 851 -10.60 20.24 -0.93
N ARG A 852 -9.64 19.47 -0.43
CA ARG A 852 -8.55 19.99 0.40
C ARG A 852 -7.55 20.81 -0.41
N THR A 853 -7.54 22.11 -0.20
CA THR A 853 -6.70 23.09 -0.90
C THR A 853 -5.80 23.92 0.02
N SER A 854 -5.94 23.77 1.34
CA SER A 854 -5.11 24.44 2.36
C SER A 854 -3.60 24.31 2.11
N TRP A 855 -3.14 23.12 1.71
CA TRP A 855 -1.73 22.90 1.36
C TRP A 855 -1.30 23.62 0.07
N ILE A 856 -2.21 23.86 -0.89
CA ILE A 856 -1.94 24.66 -2.10
C ILE A 856 -1.69 26.11 -1.69
N GLY A 857 -2.50 26.63 -0.77
CA GLY A 857 -2.34 27.98 -0.23
C GLY A 857 -0.97 28.18 0.42
N GLN A 858 -0.58 27.26 1.32
CA GLN A 858 0.72 27.31 2.00
C GLN A 858 1.90 27.25 1.02
N GLU A 859 1.81 26.38 0.01
CA GLU A 859 2.85 26.27 -1.02
C GLU A 859 2.98 27.56 -1.83
N LEU A 860 1.87 28.19 -2.22
CA LEU A 860 1.89 29.46 -2.95
C LEU A 860 2.44 30.61 -2.11
N GLU A 861 2.08 30.68 -0.82
CA GLU A 861 2.64 31.66 0.11
C GLU A 861 4.17 31.53 0.20
N ASN A 862 4.68 30.32 0.31
CA ASN A 862 6.12 30.05 0.31
C ASN A 862 6.79 30.51 -1.00
N GLN A 863 6.21 30.17 -2.15
CA GLN A 863 6.72 30.57 -3.46
C GLN A 863 6.73 32.09 -3.65
N TRP A 864 5.69 32.79 -3.20
CA TRP A 864 5.64 34.25 -3.28
C TRP A 864 6.66 34.91 -2.34
N MET A 865 6.83 34.40 -1.12
CA MET A 865 7.86 34.88 -0.18
C MET A 865 9.28 34.70 -0.74
N GLU A 866 9.58 33.53 -1.30
CA GLU A 866 10.88 33.23 -1.90
C GLU A 866 11.19 34.18 -3.08
N LEU A 867 10.24 34.36 -4.00
CA LEU A 867 10.40 35.25 -5.15
C LEU A 867 10.50 36.73 -4.76
N ALA A 868 9.80 37.15 -3.69
CA ALA A 868 9.94 38.49 -3.14
C ALA A 868 11.33 38.73 -2.53
N ALA A 869 11.89 37.74 -1.81
CA ALA A 869 13.22 37.82 -1.21
C ALA A 869 14.35 37.97 -2.25
N PHE A 870 14.24 37.29 -3.39
CA PHE A 870 15.18 37.46 -4.51
C PHE A 870 15.08 38.83 -5.19
N SER A 871 13.92 39.48 -5.10
CA SER A 871 13.70 40.82 -5.64
C SER A 871 14.21 41.94 -4.71
N SER A 872 14.31 41.67 -3.40
CA SER A 872 14.75 42.64 -2.39
C SER A 872 16.24 42.59 -2.04
N ASN A 873 16.93 41.47 -2.27
CA ASN A 873 18.38 41.30 -1.99
C ASN A 873 19.30 41.74 -3.15
N GLY A 874 18.78 42.54 -4.08
CA GLY A 874 19.49 43.04 -5.26
C GLY A 874 19.98 44.49 -5.19
N ASP A 875 19.94 45.12 -4.01
CA ASP A 875 20.50 46.47 -3.77
C ASP A 875 21.97 46.42 -3.29
#